data_AF-A0AAJ7RS53-F1
#
_entry.id   AF-A0AAJ7RS53-F1
#
_cell.length_a   1.000
_cell.length_b   1.000
_cell.length_c   1.000
_cell.angle_alpha   90.00
_cell.angle_beta   90.00
_cell.angle_gamma   90.00
#
_symmetry.space_group_name_H-M   'P 1'
#
loop_
_entity.id
_entity.type
_entity.pdbx_description
1 polymer ?
#
loop_
_entity_poly.entity_id
_entity_poly.type
_entity_poly.pdbx_seq_one_letter_code
_entity_poly.pdbx_strand_id
1 'polypeptide(L)'
;MEIYLNPSEKLSGLNLKRGLASLFQYKNVDGEFQERDASGLCNVSYNLIRARFIKKQKIICQQNVYAQEKKHLIPIMGVAVTSSRMSMYELTQAFLPKSIIDYENHTINLRGKQNVGTIITSQRTLTLLPGTLDTSPVQTDTVKDAIALLEQSFRKIPIELQPEPVLCPHSGCITLEEILEQNREALEDAAMGSVKSASALLKLIPLVRDASPEELDKLLKSPRNTKFKSQLYDILGSAGTSVSHQTAMKILEQEKISDDIERYLRALSISTNPNTDIIKDILRRSKETMQNTKISETLALTAAAMARQGGSPTIRERVRGSLEIQLGNCLSDECKLKYLRALRNLRTKTIIPTLLNYAINETNLVSLTAWRALRYLPKEDLTHEVKIIAARIFYQILYPRRSISTRIAALDIILKADPSKKDLQGLIQYLATNDSAYEIRIYLVQRMEQIAENNVKFAKKLKEAFQSATMKILNYNVLSLKGFSRAFTRSFFKSAETNGSLITVQEASSGLLKRGIVDLILQSGENDQSLFSLELYRGGLGSFASSFKDNSDTPDEDEAVIAGMDISILGVDIRPFVLFSSQRELIGHIWSGTASKRTPVLQGLLNFPQHKQFIPMSSGFVIETEVNGAASLDLAGQVQLSLWSRKAQSLTNIRSGIAIIGSSRVHSNFIQSSVEFTLSMEPKLELTTDAQYSASVFLCMRLSQPKTTIRHNIYKIERIPGSKHKLRKTRRTELLLPAKSYFLDMKNNEMCSKLIQHN
;
A
#
# COMPACT_ATOMS: atom_id res chain seq x y z
N MET A 1 33.02 -0.98 -27.59
CA MET A 1 34.11 -1.76 -26.99
C MET A 1 33.77 -3.23 -27.11
N GLU A 2 34.68 -4.05 -27.63
CA GLU A 2 34.51 -5.51 -27.73
C GLU A 2 35.46 -6.17 -26.74
N ILE A 3 35.02 -7.23 -26.05
CA ILE A 3 35.84 -7.99 -25.12
C ILE A 3 35.86 -9.45 -25.54
N TYR A 4 37.05 -10.06 -25.48
CA TYR A 4 37.29 -11.44 -25.86
C TYR A 4 37.80 -12.18 -24.63
N LEU A 5 37.04 -13.19 -24.20
CA LEU A 5 37.35 -14.01 -23.01
C LEU A 5 37.06 -15.47 -23.32
N ASN A 6 37.64 -16.37 -22.53
CA ASN A 6 37.33 -17.79 -22.60
C ASN A 6 35.96 -18.06 -21.94
N PRO A 7 34.93 -18.51 -22.68
CA PRO A 7 33.60 -18.76 -22.13
C PRO A 7 33.55 -19.91 -21.12
N SER A 8 34.57 -20.77 -21.07
CA SER A 8 34.67 -21.87 -20.09
C SER A 8 35.06 -21.40 -18.68
N GLU A 9 35.49 -20.15 -18.51
CA GLU A 9 35.77 -19.59 -17.20
C GLU A 9 34.50 -19.38 -16.36
N LYS A 10 34.66 -19.46 -15.03
CA LYS A 10 33.56 -19.15 -14.11
C LYS A 10 33.09 -17.71 -14.27
N LEU A 11 31.77 -17.50 -14.17
CA LEU A 11 31.15 -16.19 -14.36
C LEU A 11 31.73 -15.08 -13.47
N SER A 12 32.07 -15.38 -12.21
CA SER A 12 32.71 -14.42 -11.30
C SER A 12 34.04 -13.89 -11.83
N GLY A 13 34.83 -14.75 -12.48
CA GLY A 13 36.11 -14.36 -13.08
C GLY A 13 35.90 -13.49 -14.31
N LEU A 14 34.95 -13.88 -15.17
CA LEU A 14 34.56 -13.08 -16.34
C LEU A 14 34.05 -11.70 -15.96
N ASN A 15 33.20 -11.61 -14.93
CA ASN A 15 32.67 -10.35 -14.40
C ASN A 15 33.76 -9.43 -13.84
N LEU A 16 34.73 -9.99 -13.10
CA LEU A 16 35.88 -9.22 -12.62
C LEU A 16 36.71 -8.65 -13.79
N LYS A 17 36.97 -9.47 -14.82
CA LYS A 17 37.70 -9.04 -16.03
C LYS A 17 36.92 -7.96 -16.81
N ARG A 18 35.60 -8.09 -16.94
CA ARG A 18 34.72 -7.05 -17.52
C ARG A 18 34.83 -5.73 -16.78
N GLY A 19 34.80 -5.77 -15.43
CA GLY A 19 34.98 -4.59 -14.58
C GLY A 19 36.37 -3.95 -14.71
N LEU A 20 37.42 -4.77 -14.87
CA LEU A 20 38.78 -4.29 -15.14
C LEU A 20 38.90 -3.62 -16.51
N ALA A 21 38.44 -4.29 -17.56
CA ALA A 21 38.46 -3.78 -18.93
C ALA A 21 37.74 -2.43 -19.04
N SER A 22 36.61 -2.27 -18.32
CA SER A 22 35.80 -1.04 -18.33
C SER A 22 36.55 0.21 -17.84
N LEU A 23 37.63 0.08 -17.06
CA LEU A 23 38.43 1.23 -16.64
C LEU A 23 39.19 1.87 -17.81
N PHE A 24 39.59 1.07 -18.79
CA PHE A 24 40.34 1.54 -19.96
C PHE A 24 39.46 2.22 -21.02
N GLN A 25 38.15 2.32 -20.78
CA GLN A 25 37.24 3.12 -21.59
C GLN A 25 37.18 4.55 -21.05
N TYR A 26 38.00 5.44 -21.61
CA TYR A 26 38.02 6.86 -21.29
C TYR A 26 38.15 7.72 -22.55
N LYS A 27 37.79 9.00 -22.43
CA LYS A 27 37.95 10.00 -23.49
C LYS A 27 38.69 11.22 -22.93
N ASN A 28 39.47 11.87 -23.78
CA ASN A 28 40.25 13.07 -23.45
C ASN A 28 39.51 14.38 -23.80
N VAL A 29 38.23 14.28 -24.14
CA VAL A 29 37.42 15.42 -24.61
C VAL A 29 36.29 15.63 -23.62
N ASP A 30 36.08 16.89 -23.24
CA ASP A 30 34.96 17.29 -22.39
C ASP A 30 33.64 17.15 -23.14
N GLY A 31 32.63 16.66 -22.42
CA GLY A 31 31.30 16.51 -22.98
C GLY A 31 30.51 15.38 -22.35
N GLU A 32 29.25 15.30 -22.78
CA GLU A 32 28.34 14.23 -22.43
C GLU A 32 28.29 13.19 -23.54
N PHE A 33 28.43 11.92 -23.18
CA PHE A 33 28.43 10.80 -24.09
C PHE A 33 27.58 9.67 -23.53
N GLN A 34 27.12 8.80 -24.42
CA GLN A 34 26.52 7.54 -24.02
C GLN A 34 27.55 6.41 -24.20
N GLU A 35 27.81 5.67 -23.13
CA GLU A 35 28.82 4.60 -23.12
C GLU A 35 28.21 3.29 -22.63
N ARG A 36 28.65 2.18 -23.24
CA ARG A 36 28.33 0.83 -22.79
C ARG A 36 29.55 0.19 -22.16
N ASP A 37 29.45 -0.18 -20.88
CA ASP A 37 30.52 -0.81 -20.10
C ASP A 37 29.96 -1.89 -19.14
N ALA A 38 30.74 -2.34 -18.15
CA ALA A 38 30.31 -3.32 -17.14
C ALA A 38 29.00 -2.93 -16.41
N SER A 39 28.75 -1.64 -16.20
CA SER A 39 27.55 -1.11 -15.55
C SER A 39 26.32 -1.05 -16.47
N GLY A 40 26.45 -1.39 -17.75
CA GLY A 40 25.38 -1.30 -18.75
C GLY A 40 25.55 -0.10 -19.68
N LEU A 41 24.44 0.39 -20.23
CA LEU A 41 24.41 1.60 -21.06
C LEU A 41 24.15 2.81 -20.15
N CYS A 42 25.17 3.67 -19.97
CA CYS A 42 25.12 4.82 -19.07
C CYS A 42 25.31 6.14 -19.83
N ASN A 43 24.73 7.21 -19.30
CA ASN A 43 25.09 8.58 -19.69
C ASN A 43 26.32 9.00 -18.88
N VAL A 44 27.35 9.46 -19.55
CA VAL A 44 28.66 9.75 -18.98
C VAL A 44 29.05 11.18 -19.29
N SER A 45 29.48 11.92 -18.27
CA SER A 45 30.10 13.23 -18.44
C SER A 45 31.60 13.15 -18.14
N TYR A 46 32.40 13.72 -19.04
CA TYR A 46 33.84 13.92 -18.85
C TYR A 46 34.10 15.40 -18.61
N ASN A 47 34.85 15.69 -17.55
CA ASN A 47 35.31 17.03 -17.20
C ASN A 47 36.84 17.00 -16.96
N LEU A 48 37.57 17.78 -17.73
CA LEU A 48 38.99 18.01 -17.61
C LEU A 48 39.23 19.02 -16.49
N ILE A 49 39.64 18.54 -15.31
CA ILE A 49 39.90 19.41 -14.15
C ILE A 49 41.21 20.17 -14.33
N ARG A 50 42.23 19.51 -14.90
CA ARG A 50 43.55 20.05 -15.24
C ARG A 50 44.05 19.34 -16.49
N ALA A 51 45.10 19.85 -17.15
CA ALA A 51 45.64 19.32 -18.40
C ALA A 51 45.88 17.79 -18.44
N ARG A 52 46.04 17.12 -17.28
CA ARG A 52 46.26 15.67 -17.17
C ARG A 52 45.32 14.96 -16.19
N PHE A 53 44.26 15.64 -15.72
CA PHE A 53 43.31 15.08 -14.77
C PHE A 53 41.91 15.10 -15.36
N ILE A 54 41.36 13.92 -15.58
CA ILE A 54 40.02 13.74 -16.14
C ILE A 54 39.10 13.17 -15.06
N LYS A 55 37.94 13.78 -14.90
CA LYS A 55 36.85 13.26 -14.08
C LYS A 55 35.77 12.70 -14.98
N LYS A 56 35.49 11.41 -14.81
CA LYS A 56 34.38 10.69 -15.44
C LYS A 56 33.27 10.53 -14.41
N GLN A 57 32.05 10.93 -14.75
CA GLN A 57 30.86 10.71 -13.92
C GLN A 57 29.82 9.96 -14.73
N LYS A 58 29.23 8.91 -14.15
CA LYS A 58 28.17 8.12 -14.82
C LYS A 58 26.83 8.32 -14.12
N ILE A 59 25.80 8.57 -14.90
CA ILE A 59 24.41 8.72 -14.46
C ILE A 59 23.49 7.86 -15.34
N ILE A 60 22.34 7.45 -14.80
CA ILE A 60 21.26 6.76 -15.54
C ILE A 60 21.80 5.55 -16.33
N CYS A 61 22.25 4.52 -15.63
CA CYS A 61 22.70 3.28 -16.24
C CYS A 61 21.52 2.32 -16.45
N GLN A 62 21.23 1.97 -17.70
CA GLN A 62 20.22 0.99 -18.08
C GLN A 62 20.86 -0.37 -18.36
N GLN A 63 20.24 -1.44 -17.87
CA GLN A 63 20.60 -2.81 -18.23
C GLN A 63 19.51 -3.42 -19.12
N ASN A 64 19.93 -4.11 -20.18
CA ASN A 64 19.01 -4.76 -21.11
C ASN A 64 18.49 -6.13 -20.61
N VAL A 65 19.08 -6.70 -19.55
CA VAL A 65 18.98 -8.15 -19.27
C VAL A 65 17.98 -8.51 -18.16
N TYR A 66 17.53 -7.57 -17.31
CA TYR A 66 16.69 -7.91 -16.16
C TYR A 66 15.52 -6.96 -15.90
N ALA A 67 14.48 -7.53 -15.29
CA ALA A 67 13.15 -6.95 -15.09
C ALA A 67 13.20 -5.48 -14.70
N GLN A 68 12.51 -4.65 -15.51
CA GLN A 68 12.31 -3.24 -15.25
C GLN A 68 11.89 -3.01 -13.81
N GLU A 69 12.47 -1.97 -13.17
CA GLU A 69 12.00 -1.47 -11.88
C GLU A 69 10.48 -1.29 -11.93
N LYS A 70 9.74 -2.21 -11.31
CA LYS A 70 8.32 -1.98 -11.07
C LYS A 70 8.22 -0.97 -9.95
N LYS A 71 8.05 0.30 -10.32
CA LYS A 71 7.76 1.37 -9.35
C LYS A 71 6.55 0.92 -8.52
N HIS A 72 6.74 0.87 -7.21
CA HIS A 72 5.66 0.57 -6.28
C HIS A 72 4.55 1.62 -6.45
N LEU A 73 3.29 1.19 -6.61
CA LEU A 73 2.15 2.11 -6.83
C LEU A 73 1.90 3.04 -5.64
N ILE A 74 2.37 2.65 -4.47
CA ILE A 74 2.34 3.44 -3.25
C ILE A 74 3.76 3.97 -3.02
N PRO A 75 4.07 5.22 -3.40
CA PRO A 75 5.44 5.75 -3.34
C PRO A 75 6.03 5.72 -1.94
N ILE A 76 5.23 5.89 -0.89
CA ILE A 76 5.72 5.92 0.51
C ILE A 76 6.25 4.57 0.99
N MET A 77 5.74 3.48 0.41
CA MET A 77 6.22 2.12 0.65
C MET A 77 7.33 1.71 -0.32
N GLY A 78 7.74 2.57 -1.24
CA GLY A 78 8.81 2.25 -2.17
C GLY A 78 10.19 2.23 -1.51
N VAL A 79 11.15 1.66 -2.23
CA VAL A 79 12.58 1.80 -1.95
C VAL A 79 13.13 2.93 -2.82
N ALA A 80 14.01 3.76 -2.25
CA ALA A 80 14.78 4.76 -2.97
C ALA A 80 16.20 4.23 -3.14
N VAL A 81 16.65 4.11 -4.39
CA VAL A 81 18.02 3.75 -4.73
C VAL A 81 18.69 4.95 -5.38
N THR A 82 19.74 5.46 -4.75
CA THR A 82 20.57 6.52 -5.30
C THR A 82 21.97 5.98 -5.53
N SER A 83 22.46 6.15 -6.75
CA SER A 83 23.75 5.64 -7.20
C SER A 83 24.64 6.79 -7.65
N SER A 84 25.86 6.85 -7.13
CA SER A 84 26.90 7.78 -7.54
C SER A 84 28.09 6.98 -8.04
N ARG A 85 28.54 7.27 -9.27
CA ARG A 85 29.66 6.60 -9.92
C ARG A 85 30.63 7.65 -10.43
N MET A 86 31.86 7.64 -9.90
CA MET A 86 32.87 8.65 -10.21
C MET A 86 34.23 7.99 -10.39
N SER A 87 34.89 8.28 -11.50
CA SER A 87 36.24 7.80 -11.79
C SER A 87 37.15 9.00 -12.08
N MET A 88 38.32 9.02 -11.46
CA MET A 88 39.35 10.03 -11.65
C MET A 88 40.56 9.39 -12.34
N TYR A 89 41.01 10.02 -13.43
CA TYR A 89 42.14 9.57 -14.22
C TYR A 89 43.27 10.59 -14.14
N GLU A 90 44.46 10.14 -13.73
CA GLU A 90 45.71 10.87 -13.87
C GLU A 90 46.43 10.32 -15.12
N LEU A 91 46.72 11.20 -16.09
CA LEU A 91 47.35 10.82 -17.35
C LEU A 91 48.86 11.09 -17.37
N THR A 92 49.59 10.28 -18.13
CA THR A 92 51.00 10.52 -18.49
C THR A 92 51.13 11.62 -19.54
N GLN A 93 52.37 11.96 -19.92
CA GLN A 93 52.62 12.90 -21.03
C GLN A 93 52.06 12.41 -22.38
N ALA A 94 51.96 11.09 -22.55
CA ALA A 94 51.39 10.45 -23.74
C ALA A 94 49.87 10.24 -23.65
N PHE A 95 49.19 10.89 -22.70
CA PHE A 95 47.75 10.74 -22.44
C PHE A 95 47.29 9.31 -22.09
N LEU A 96 48.21 8.47 -21.58
CA LEU A 96 47.89 7.13 -21.08
C LEU A 96 47.55 7.19 -19.58
N PRO A 97 46.70 6.30 -19.05
CA PRO A 97 46.35 6.32 -17.64
C PRO A 97 47.55 5.92 -16.78
N LYS A 98 48.06 6.87 -15.98
CA LYS A 98 49.10 6.63 -14.96
C LYS A 98 48.47 6.09 -13.68
N SER A 99 47.37 6.71 -13.24
CA SER A 99 46.59 6.25 -12.10
C SER A 99 45.10 6.44 -12.36
N ILE A 100 44.30 5.47 -11.94
CA ILE A 100 42.84 5.51 -12.01
C ILE A 100 42.30 5.23 -10.62
N ILE A 101 41.52 6.17 -10.10
CA ILE A 101 40.79 6.02 -8.84
C ILE A 101 39.31 6.00 -9.18
N ASP A 102 38.67 4.85 -8.96
CA ASP A 102 37.26 4.64 -9.22
C ASP A 102 36.52 4.50 -7.90
N TYR A 103 35.46 5.29 -7.73
CA TYR A 103 34.65 5.35 -6.52
C TYR A 103 33.17 5.22 -6.87
N GLU A 104 32.52 4.25 -6.24
CA GLU A 104 31.11 3.95 -6.43
C GLU A 104 30.41 3.95 -5.07
N ASN A 105 29.25 4.60 -4.99
CA ASN A 105 28.42 4.62 -3.80
C ASN A 105 26.95 4.39 -4.18
N HIS A 106 26.34 3.35 -3.62
CA HIS A 106 24.93 3.03 -3.77
C HIS A 106 24.27 3.05 -2.40
N THR A 107 23.26 3.89 -2.25
CA THR A 107 22.45 3.97 -1.03
C THR A 107 21.03 3.52 -1.34
N ILE A 108 20.55 2.56 -0.57
CA ILE A 108 19.25 1.92 -0.69
C ILE A 108 18.49 2.18 0.60
N ASN A 109 17.47 3.05 0.56
CA ASN A 109 16.73 3.45 1.74
C ASN A 109 15.22 3.21 1.57
N LEU A 110 14.52 2.90 2.66
CA LEU A 110 13.07 2.89 2.67
C LEU A 110 12.55 4.33 2.54
N ARG A 111 11.64 4.61 1.59
CA ARG A 111 11.08 5.97 1.44
C ARG A 111 10.34 6.44 2.69
N GLY A 112 9.55 5.56 3.30
CA GLY A 112 8.83 5.85 4.55
C GLY A 112 9.73 6.02 5.78
N LYS A 113 11.00 5.61 5.72
CA LYS A 113 11.97 5.74 6.82
C LYS A 113 13.41 5.70 6.30
N GLN A 114 13.93 6.85 5.89
CA GLN A 114 15.21 6.94 5.17
C GLN A 114 16.42 6.46 5.98
N ASN A 115 16.34 6.49 7.31
CA ASN A 115 17.38 5.98 8.21
C ASN A 115 17.50 4.44 8.23
N VAL A 116 16.62 3.72 7.53
CA VAL A 116 16.65 2.25 7.41
C VAL A 116 16.98 1.90 5.97
N GLY A 117 18.12 1.23 5.79
CA GLY A 117 18.67 0.98 4.47
C GLY A 117 20.06 0.35 4.51
N THR A 118 20.67 0.26 3.33
CA THR A 118 22.04 -0.20 3.13
C THR A 118 22.83 0.81 2.30
N ILE A 119 24.11 0.94 2.62
CA ILE A 119 25.07 1.76 1.88
C ILE A 119 26.16 0.82 1.40
N ILE A 120 26.46 0.89 0.10
CA ILE A 120 27.41 0.01 -0.56
C ILE A 120 28.43 0.89 -1.25
N THR A 121 29.68 0.77 -0.82
CA THR A 121 30.80 1.56 -1.32
C THR A 121 31.81 0.65 -2.02
N SER A 122 32.20 1.02 -3.24
CA SER A 122 33.28 0.41 -3.99
C SER A 122 34.41 1.42 -4.17
N GLN A 123 35.63 0.97 -3.98
CA GLN A 123 36.80 1.76 -4.33
C GLN A 123 37.80 0.88 -5.06
N ARG A 124 38.35 1.39 -6.16
CA ARG A 124 39.38 0.71 -6.94
C ARG A 124 40.48 1.70 -7.24
N THR A 125 41.71 1.19 -7.20
CA THR A 125 42.89 1.96 -7.58
C THR A 125 43.69 1.13 -8.57
N LEU A 126 43.95 1.69 -9.74
CA LEU A 126 44.87 1.13 -10.72
C LEU A 126 46.06 2.08 -10.86
N THR A 127 47.27 1.57 -10.76
CA THR A 127 48.52 2.35 -10.88
C THR A 127 49.46 1.67 -11.86
N LEU A 128 49.99 2.46 -12.79
CA LEU A 128 51.05 2.01 -13.69
C LEU A 128 52.36 1.86 -12.90
N LEU A 129 52.90 0.65 -12.88
CA LEU A 129 54.21 0.37 -12.31
C LEU A 129 55.31 0.64 -13.33
N PRO A 130 56.51 1.06 -12.91
CA PRO A 130 57.64 1.27 -13.81
C PRO A 130 58.14 -0.07 -14.39
N GLY A 131 58.31 -0.12 -15.71
CA GLY A 131 58.80 -1.30 -16.44
C GLY A 131 58.13 -1.42 -17.81
N THR A 132 58.90 -1.80 -18.83
CA THR A 132 58.37 -2.11 -20.17
C THR A 132 58.40 -3.62 -20.38
N LEU A 133 57.26 -4.20 -20.76
CA LEU A 133 57.18 -5.58 -21.23
C LEU A 133 57.46 -5.55 -22.73
N ASP A 134 58.63 -6.03 -23.14
CA ASP A 134 58.94 -6.21 -24.57
C ASP A 134 58.32 -7.51 -25.06
N THR A 135 57.26 -7.39 -25.86
CA THR A 135 56.62 -8.50 -26.54
C THR A 135 56.57 -8.24 -28.04
N SER A 136 56.74 -9.29 -28.85
CA SER A 136 56.62 -9.18 -30.31
C SER A 136 55.16 -8.99 -30.73
N PRO A 137 54.85 -7.98 -31.56
CA PRO A 137 53.49 -7.75 -32.03
C PRO A 137 53.08 -8.84 -33.05
N VAL A 138 51.87 -9.38 -32.89
CA VAL A 138 51.26 -10.28 -33.89
C VAL A 138 50.70 -9.44 -35.03
N GLN A 139 51.14 -9.68 -36.27
CA GLN A 139 50.63 -8.98 -37.44
C GLN A 139 49.60 -9.84 -38.19
N THR A 140 48.37 -9.34 -38.25
CA THR A 140 47.26 -9.93 -39.02
C THR A 140 46.30 -8.83 -39.49
N ASP A 141 45.52 -9.11 -40.53
CA ASP A 141 44.57 -8.16 -41.11
C ASP A 141 43.33 -7.89 -40.23
N THR A 142 42.92 -8.86 -39.40
CA THR A 142 41.76 -8.69 -38.50
C THR A 142 42.07 -9.04 -37.05
N VAL A 143 41.41 -8.33 -36.12
CA VAL A 143 41.52 -8.59 -34.68
C VAL A 143 41.04 -10.00 -34.32
N LYS A 144 40.09 -10.56 -35.08
CA LYS A 144 39.60 -11.93 -34.85
C LYS A 144 40.69 -12.97 -35.18
N ASP A 145 41.43 -12.74 -36.26
CA ASP A 145 42.50 -13.65 -36.68
C ASP A 145 43.71 -13.56 -35.74
N ALA A 146 44.06 -12.35 -35.28
CA ALA A 146 45.04 -12.15 -34.21
C ALA A 146 44.70 -12.95 -32.96
N ILE A 147 43.43 -12.91 -32.54
CA ILE A 147 42.98 -13.62 -31.34
C ILE A 147 42.97 -15.13 -31.56
N ALA A 148 42.58 -15.61 -32.76
CA ALA A 148 42.64 -17.02 -33.10
C ALA A 148 44.08 -17.57 -33.09
N LEU A 149 45.08 -16.74 -33.46
CA LEU A 149 46.50 -17.10 -33.38
C LEU A 149 47.04 -17.08 -31.94
N LEU A 150 46.59 -16.13 -31.12
CA LEU A 150 47.02 -16.02 -29.71
C LEU A 150 46.39 -17.11 -28.83
N GLU A 151 45.08 -17.29 -28.91
CA GLU A 151 44.29 -18.16 -28.05
C GLU A 151 42.94 -18.50 -28.71
N GLN A 152 42.87 -19.69 -29.33
CA GLN A 152 41.67 -20.17 -30.05
C GLN A 152 40.43 -20.29 -29.15
N SER A 153 40.61 -20.33 -27.83
CA SER A 153 39.52 -20.47 -26.85
C SER A 153 38.71 -19.18 -26.65
N PHE A 154 39.27 -18.02 -27.03
CA PHE A 154 38.63 -16.73 -26.79
C PHE A 154 37.50 -16.46 -27.77
N ARG A 155 36.35 -16.06 -27.21
CA ARG A 155 35.15 -15.68 -27.96
C ARG A 155 34.74 -14.27 -27.58
N LYS A 156 34.09 -13.58 -28.53
CA LYS A 156 33.48 -12.27 -28.30
C LYS A 156 32.31 -12.42 -27.33
N ILE A 157 32.36 -11.69 -26.22
CA ILE A 157 31.37 -11.76 -25.13
C ILE A 157 30.90 -10.32 -24.83
N PRO A 158 29.66 -10.09 -24.34
CA PRO A 158 29.24 -8.77 -23.89
C PRO A 158 30.05 -8.28 -22.67
N ILE A 159 30.34 -6.98 -22.64
CA ILE A 159 31.06 -6.32 -21.53
C ILE A 159 30.19 -6.17 -20.28
N GLU A 160 28.86 -6.22 -20.41
CA GLU A 160 27.91 -6.07 -19.32
C GLU A 160 28.03 -7.19 -18.29
N LEU A 161 27.90 -6.85 -17.02
CA LEU A 161 27.88 -7.83 -15.94
C LEU A 161 26.60 -8.65 -15.96
N GLN A 162 26.76 -9.94 -15.65
CA GLN A 162 25.66 -10.89 -15.54
C GLN A 162 25.55 -11.32 -14.07
N PRO A 163 24.33 -11.36 -13.50
CA PRO A 163 24.10 -11.83 -12.14
C PRO A 163 24.48 -13.30 -12.04
N GLU A 164 25.10 -13.65 -10.91
CA GLU A 164 25.45 -15.03 -10.63
C GLU A 164 24.20 -15.80 -10.16
N PRO A 165 23.95 -17.01 -10.67
CA PRO A 165 22.88 -17.84 -10.15
C PRO A 165 23.18 -18.18 -8.69
N VAL A 166 22.18 -18.03 -7.83
CA VAL A 166 22.29 -18.44 -6.42
C VAL A 166 22.36 -19.96 -6.38
N LEU A 167 23.55 -20.50 -6.16
CA LEU A 167 23.74 -21.92 -5.87
C LEU A 167 23.29 -22.19 -4.45
N CYS A 168 22.40 -23.16 -4.26
CA CYS A 168 22.06 -23.63 -2.92
C CYS A 168 23.33 -24.11 -2.19
N PRO A 169 23.38 -23.96 -0.85
CA PRO A 169 24.47 -24.52 -0.06
C PRO A 169 24.62 -26.01 -0.33
N HIS A 170 25.85 -26.54 -0.21
CA HIS A 170 26.13 -27.99 -0.31
C HIS A 170 25.31 -28.85 0.68
N SER A 171 24.73 -28.24 1.71
CA SER A 171 23.82 -28.87 2.68
C SER A 171 22.37 -29.04 2.19
N GLY A 172 22.07 -28.68 0.92
CA GLY A 172 20.73 -28.67 0.36
C GLY A 172 20.03 -27.31 0.48
N CYS A 173 19.09 -27.03 -0.42
CA CYS A 173 18.17 -25.90 -0.29
C CYS A 173 17.18 -26.20 0.84
N ILE A 174 16.77 -25.18 1.60
CA ILE A 174 15.73 -25.35 2.60
C ILE A 174 14.41 -25.64 1.88
N THR A 175 13.71 -26.70 2.29
CA THR A 175 12.45 -27.11 1.66
C THR A 175 11.25 -26.30 2.20
N LEU A 176 10.18 -26.23 1.42
CA LEU A 176 8.93 -25.57 1.82
C LEU A 176 8.34 -26.21 3.09
N GLU A 177 8.38 -27.54 3.20
CA GLU A 177 7.87 -28.29 4.36
C GLU A 177 8.64 -27.96 5.64
N GLU A 178 9.98 -27.85 5.58
CA GLU A 178 10.81 -27.50 6.73
C GLU A 178 10.49 -26.10 7.27
N ILE A 179 10.40 -25.09 6.41
CA ILE A 179 10.06 -23.72 6.83
C ILE A 179 8.63 -23.65 7.36
N LEU A 180 7.70 -24.41 6.78
CA LEU A 180 6.33 -24.44 7.25
C LEU A 180 6.24 -24.99 8.68
N GLU A 181 6.87 -26.13 8.96
CA GLU A 181 6.84 -26.74 10.30
C GLU A 181 7.53 -25.82 11.34
N GLN A 182 8.62 -25.14 10.98
CA GLN A 182 9.27 -24.17 11.87
C GLN A 182 8.40 -22.95 12.22
N ASN A 183 7.42 -22.60 11.38
CA ASN A 183 6.59 -21.41 11.56
C ASN A 183 5.11 -21.74 11.80
N ARG A 184 4.79 -23.00 12.12
CA ARG A 184 3.40 -23.46 12.25
C ARG A 184 2.60 -22.71 13.30
N GLU A 185 3.16 -22.55 14.51
CA GLU A 185 2.54 -21.76 15.59
C GLU A 185 2.31 -20.29 15.19
N ALA A 186 3.17 -19.76 14.31
CA ALA A 186 3.04 -18.39 13.83
C ALA A 186 1.91 -18.23 12.78
N LEU A 187 1.40 -19.32 12.20
CA LEU A 187 0.30 -19.30 11.22
C LEU A 187 -1.07 -19.58 11.84
N GLU A 188 -1.14 -19.99 13.11
CA GLU A 188 -2.42 -20.21 13.79
C GLU A 188 -3.18 -18.90 14.05
N ASP A 189 -4.51 -18.98 14.14
CA ASP A 189 -5.39 -17.82 14.36
C ASP A 189 -5.03 -17.00 15.61
N ALA A 190 -4.48 -17.64 16.65
CA ALA A 190 -4.05 -16.99 17.87
C ALA A 190 -2.82 -16.08 17.69
N ALA A 191 -1.98 -16.35 16.69
CA ALA A 191 -0.80 -15.56 16.38
C ALA A 191 -1.11 -14.39 15.42
N MET A 192 -2.30 -14.33 14.83
CA MET A 192 -2.68 -13.27 13.91
C MET A 192 -2.61 -11.89 14.57
N GLY A 193 -2.16 -10.90 13.79
CA GLY A 193 -1.82 -9.57 14.29
C GLY A 193 -0.45 -9.47 14.95
N SER A 194 0.41 -10.50 14.84
CA SER A 194 1.79 -10.50 15.39
C SER A 194 2.88 -10.40 14.31
N VAL A 195 4.06 -9.93 14.72
CA VAL A 195 5.28 -9.89 13.88
C VAL A 195 5.73 -11.29 13.49
N LYS A 196 5.46 -12.31 14.32
CA LYS A 196 5.81 -13.70 14.01
C LYS A 196 5.11 -14.17 12.74
N SER A 197 3.80 -13.93 12.63
CA SER A 197 3.00 -14.30 11.45
C SER A 197 3.44 -13.54 10.21
N ALA A 198 3.73 -12.23 10.33
CA ALA A 198 4.26 -11.44 9.22
C ALA A 198 5.64 -11.93 8.76
N SER A 199 6.51 -12.29 9.71
CA SER A 199 7.84 -12.82 9.39
C SER A 199 7.77 -14.22 8.76
N ALA A 200 6.81 -15.05 9.17
CA ALA A 200 6.55 -16.35 8.57
C ALA A 200 6.12 -16.21 7.10
N LEU A 201 5.21 -15.26 6.81
CA LEU A 201 4.78 -14.93 5.45
C LEU A 201 5.97 -14.59 4.55
N LEU A 202 6.87 -13.71 5.02
CA LEU A 202 8.06 -13.29 4.26
C LEU A 202 9.01 -14.44 3.91
N LYS A 203 9.12 -15.44 4.80
CA LYS A 203 9.96 -16.63 4.55
C LYS A 203 9.31 -17.62 3.60
N LEU A 204 7.99 -17.75 3.63
CA LEU A 204 7.24 -18.73 2.84
C LEU A 204 6.97 -18.29 1.40
N ILE A 205 6.71 -16.99 1.16
CA ILE A 205 6.36 -16.48 -0.17
C ILE A 205 7.39 -16.85 -1.26
N PRO A 206 8.72 -16.67 -1.06
CA PRO A 206 9.70 -17.04 -2.08
C PRO A 206 9.62 -18.53 -2.45
N LEU A 207 9.50 -19.40 -1.44
CA LEU A 207 9.42 -20.85 -1.64
C LEU A 207 8.13 -21.25 -2.36
N VAL A 208 7.00 -20.63 -2.04
CA VAL A 208 5.71 -20.89 -2.71
C VAL A 208 5.71 -20.41 -4.17
N ARG A 209 6.49 -19.38 -4.50
CA ARG A 209 6.64 -18.91 -5.88
C ARG A 209 7.40 -19.89 -6.76
N ASP A 210 8.35 -20.61 -6.17
CA ASP A 210 9.23 -21.56 -6.86
C ASP A 210 8.72 -23.01 -6.77
N ALA A 211 7.70 -23.29 -5.94
CA ALA A 211 7.15 -24.62 -5.69
C ALA A 211 6.41 -25.22 -6.90
N SER A 212 6.41 -26.56 -6.97
CA SER A 212 5.69 -27.32 -8.00
C SER A 212 4.18 -27.42 -7.69
N PRO A 213 3.32 -27.67 -8.70
CA PRO A 213 1.89 -27.84 -8.46
C PRO A 213 1.57 -29.01 -7.53
N GLU A 214 2.34 -30.10 -7.57
CA GLU A 214 2.16 -31.27 -6.71
C GLU A 214 2.47 -30.97 -5.25
N GLU A 215 3.53 -30.21 -4.99
CA GLU A 215 3.91 -29.75 -3.65
C GLU A 215 2.82 -28.86 -3.04
N LEU A 216 2.27 -27.92 -3.83
CA LEU A 216 1.19 -27.04 -3.38
C LEU A 216 -0.13 -27.81 -3.16
N ASP A 217 -0.44 -28.81 -4.00
CA ASP A 217 -1.59 -29.69 -3.82
C ASP A 217 -1.48 -30.49 -2.50
N LYS A 218 -0.29 -31.03 -2.21
CA LYS A 218 0.01 -31.76 -0.97
C LYS A 218 -0.12 -30.84 0.25
N LEU A 219 0.39 -29.62 0.14
CA LEU A 219 0.33 -28.60 1.20
C LEU A 219 -1.12 -28.29 1.62
N LEU A 220 -2.02 -28.12 0.65
CA LEU A 220 -3.42 -27.75 0.90
C LEU A 220 -4.30 -28.92 1.34
N LYS A 221 -4.02 -30.14 0.87
CA LYS A 221 -4.81 -31.35 1.21
C LYS A 221 -4.39 -32.01 2.51
N SER A 222 -3.24 -31.63 3.08
CA SER A 222 -2.72 -32.23 4.31
C SER A 222 -3.66 -31.94 5.51
N PRO A 223 -4.13 -32.98 6.24
CA PRO A 223 -5.03 -32.80 7.38
C PRO A 223 -4.34 -32.06 8.54
N ARG A 224 -3.01 -32.08 8.59
CA ARG A 224 -2.20 -31.35 9.57
C ARG A 224 -2.35 -29.83 9.46
N ASN A 225 -2.66 -29.35 8.25
CA ASN A 225 -2.67 -27.93 7.93
C ASN A 225 -4.08 -27.31 8.03
N THR A 226 -5.07 -28.09 8.45
CA THR A 226 -6.47 -27.65 8.59
C THR A 226 -6.64 -26.46 9.54
N LYS A 227 -5.85 -26.38 10.61
CA LYS A 227 -5.91 -25.30 11.61
C LYS A 227 -5.51 -23.92 11.11
N PHE A 228 -4.71 -23.84 10.05
CA PHE A 228 -4.22 -22.58 9.48
C PHE A 228 -4.41 -22.54 7.95
N LYS A 229 -5.40 -23.29 7.48
CA LYS A 229 -5.70 -23.43 6.05
C LYS A 229 -6.01 -22.10 5.38
N SER A 230 -6.72 -21.22 6.08
CA SER A 230 -7.04 -19.87 5.59
C SER A 230 -5.78 -19.01 5.42
N GLN A 231 -4.78 -19.15 6.29
CA GLN A 231 -3.48 -18.48 6.17
C GLN A 231 -2.65 -19.02 5.01
N LEU A 232 -2.77 -20.31 4.68
CA LEU A 232 -2.15 -20.87 3.46
C LEU A 232 -2.73 -20.24 2.19
N TYR A 233 -4.04 -19.99 2.16
CA TYR A 233 -4.67 -19.25 1.07
C TYR A 233 -4.19 -17.80 0.98
N ASP A 234 -3.94 -17.13 2.12
CA ASP A 234 -3.33 -15.80 2.14
C ASP A 234 -1.92 -15.81 1.52
N ILE A 235 -1.11 -16.84 1.83
CA ILE A 235 0.24 -17.02 1.28
C ILE A 235 0.19 -17.26 -0.24
N LEU A 236 -0.68 -18.16 -0.70
CA LEU A 236 -0.85 -18.47 -2.13
C LEU A 236 -1.34 -17.25 -2.93
N GLY A 237 -2.34 -16.52 -2.41
CA GLY A 237 -2.83 -15.29 -3.03
C GLY A 237 -1.75 -14.21 -3.10
N SER A 238 -0.94 -14.08 -2.05
CA SER A 238 0.19 -13.15 -2.01
C SER A 238 1.34 -13.52 -2.96
N ALA A 239 1.55 -14.82 -3.20
CA ALA A 239 2.57 -15.31 -4.14
C ALA A 239 2.26 -14.89 -5.58
N GLY A 240 0.99 -15.01 -6.00
CA GLY A 240 0.46 -14.47 -7.25
C GLY A 240 0.98 -15.16 -8.52
N THR A 241 1.45 -16.41 -8.44
CA THR A 241 1.93 -17.18 -9.60
C THR A 241 0.80 -17.92 -10.30
N SER A 242 0.95 -18.20 -11.60
CA SER A 242 -0.07 -18.96 -12.36
C SER A 242 -0.32 -20.34 -11.75
N VAL A 243 0.75 -21.02 -11.32
CA VAL A 243 0.71 -22.33 -10.65
C VAL A 243 -0.08 -22.24 -9.34
N SER A 244 0.27 -21.29 -8.47
CA SER A 244 -0.45 -21.10 -7.19
C SER A 244 -1.94 -20.83 -7.40
N HIS A 245 -2.30 -20.09 -8.45
CA HIS A 245 -3.68 -19.76 -8.76
C HIS A 245 -4.47 -20.95 -9.27
N GLN A 246 -3.91 -21.74 -10.18
CA GLN A 246 -4.55 -22.94 -10.71
C GLN A 246 -4.77 -23.98 -9.61
N THR A 247 -3.76 -24.22 -8.77
CA THR A 247 -3.86 -25.15 -7.63
C THR A 247 -4.90 -24.69 -6.61
N ALA A 248 -4.90 -23.41 -6.22
CA ALA A 248 -5.90 -22.88 -5.29
C ALA A 248 -7.33 -23.00 -5.86
N MET A 249 -7.55 -22.58 -7.11
CA MET A 249 -8.86 -22.61 -7.77
C MET A 249 -9.38 -24.02 -8.07
N LYS A 250 -8.49 -25.02 -8.18
CA LYS A 250 -8.87 -26.42 -8.35
C LYS A 250 -9.49 -27.01 -7.08
N ILE A 251 -9.02 -26.57 -5.90
CA ILE A 251 -9.48 -27.07 -4.59
C ILE A 251 -10.63 -26.23 -4.05
N LEU A 252 -10.64 -24.93 -4.34
CA LEU A 252 -11.66 -24.00 -3.92
C LEU A 252 -12.92 -24.12 -4.79
N GLU A 253 -13.91 -24.87 -4.31
CA GLU A 253 -15.21 -24.98 -4.96
C GLU A 253 -16.02 -23.67 -4.87
N GLN A 254 -16.27 -23.01 -6.00
CA GLN A 254 -16.92 -21.69 -6.07
C GLN A 254 -18.41 -21.70 -5.67
N GLU A 255 -19.02 -22.89 -5.62
CA GLU A 255 -20.42 -23.08 -5.24
C GLU A 255 -20.61 -23.20 -3.73
N LYS A 256 -19.57 -23.60 -2.98
CA LYS A 256 -19.63 -23.72 -1.52
C LYS A 256 -19.36 -22.37 -0.86
N ILE A 257 -20.17 -22.04 0.14
CA ILE A 257 -19.93 -20.88 1.02
C ILE A 257 -18.73 -21.22 1.91
N SER A 258 -17.53 -20.84 1.49
CA SER A 258 -16.31 -20.99 2.27
C SER A 258 -15.57 -19.65 2.34
N ASP A 259 -15.23 -19.23 3.55
CA ASP A 259 -14.44 -18.02 3.82
C ASP A 259 -13.03 -18.10 3.22
N ASP A 260 -12.54 -19.32 2.94
CA ASP A 260 -11.23 -19.58 2.33
C ASP A 260 -11.10 -18.93 0.94
N ILE A 261 -12.19 -18.90 0.15
CA ILE A 261 -12.19 -18.28 -1.19
C ILE A 261 -12.03 -16.78 -1.07
N GLU A 262 -12.77 -16.16 -0.15
CA GLU A 262 -12.67 -14.72 0.07
C GLU A 262 -11.27 -14.36 0.60
N ARG A 263 -10.68 -15.16 1.49
CA ARG A 263 -9.29 -14.98 1.97
C ARG A 263 -8.29 -14.98 0.81
N TYR A 264 -8.33 -16.02 -0.02
CA TYR A 264 -7.46 -16.14 -1.20
C TYR A 264 -7.58 -14.92 -2.14
N LEU A 265 -8.81 -14.56 -2.51
CA LEU A 265 -9.08 -13.45 -3.43
C LEU A 265 -8.65 -12.10 -2.85
N ARG A 266 -8.84 -11.88 -1.55
CA ARG A 266 -8.39 -10.66 -0.86
C ARG A 266 -6.87 -10.56 -0.86
N ALA A 267 -6.15 -11.61 -0.52
CA ALA A 267 -4.69 -11.61 -0.57
C ALA A 267 -4.16 -11.33 -1.99
N LEU A 268 -4.82 -11.90 -3.00
CA LEU A 268 -4.50 -11.67 -4.40
C LEU A 268 -4.80 -10.22 -4.85
N SER A 269 -5.86 -9.60 -4.35
CA SER A 269 -6.23 -8.20 -4.65
C SER A 269 -5.20 -7.17 -4.16
N ILE A 270 -4.33 -7.56 -3.22
CA ILE A 270 -3.29 -6.73 -2.61
C ILE A 270 -1.89 -7.12 -3.13
N SER A 271 -1.80 -8.11 -4.02
CA SER A 271 -0.53 -8.63 -4.53
C SER A 271 0.28 -7.57 -5.29
N THR A 272 1.55 -7.41 -4.93
CA THR A 272 2.47 -6.43 -5.54
C THR A 272 2.84 -6.73 -6.99
N ASN A 273 2.64 -7.97 -7.45
CA ASN A 273 3.01 -8.44 -8.78
C ASN A 273 1.85 -9.19 -9.45
N PRO A 274 0.77 -8.49 -9.84
CA PRO A 274 -0.38 -9.17 -10.42
C PRO A 274 -0.03 -9.73 -11.80
N ASN A 275 -0.37 -11.00 -12.02
CA ASN A 275 -0.21 -11.67 -13.30
C ASN A 275 -1.42 -11.37 -14.21
N THR A 276 -1.15 -11.01 -15.46
CA THR A 276 -2.17 -10.66 -16.46
C THR A 276 -3.15 -11.78 -16.74
N ASP A 277 -2.73 -13.04 -16.69
CA ASP A 277 -3.60 -14.18 -17.00
C ASP A 277 -4.52 -14.50 -15.84
N ILE A 278 -4.06 -14.31 -14.60
CA ILE A 278 -4.90 -14.40 -13.40
C ILE A 278 -6.02 -13.35 -13.45
N ILE A 279 -5.72 -12.11 -13.87
CA ILE A 279 -6.74 -11.06 -14.00
C ILE A 279 -7.82 -11.47 -15.01
N LYS A 280 -7.43 -12.04 -16.15
CA LYS A 280 -8.38 -12.50 -17.18
C LYS A 280 -9.25 -13.64 -16.65
N ASP A 281 -8.66 -14.60 -15.95
CA ASP A 281 -9.38 -15.75 -15.39
C ASP A 281 -10.42 -15.32 -14.34
N ILE A 282 -10.01 -14.47 -13.38
CA ILE A 282 -10.91 -13.95 -12.35
C ILE A 282 -12.03 -13.10 -12.96
N LEU A 283 -11.70 -12.26 -13.95
CA LEU A 283 -12.71 -11.49 -14.66
C LEU A 283 -13.69 -12.42 -15.38
N ARG A 284 -13.22 -13.48 -16.05
CA ARG A 284 -14.10 -14.47 -16.71
C ARG A 284 -15.05 -15.11 -15.70
N ARG A 285 -14.52 -15.62 -14.59
CA ARG A 285 -15.31 -16.24 -13.51
C ARG A 285 -16.30 -15.28 -12.85
N SER A 286 -15.98 -13.98 -12.79
CA SER A 286 -16.90 -12.97 -12.25
C SER A 286 -18.16 -12.74 -13.12
N LYS A 287 -18.09 -13.11 -14.41
CA LYS A 287 -19.20 -13.02 -15.38
C LYS A 287 -20.02 -14.29 -15.47
N GLU A 288 -19.40 -15.44 -15.18
CA GLU A 288 -20.11 -16.71 -15.11
C GLU A 288 -21.23 -16.60 -14.06
N THR A 289 -22.41 -17.15 -14.39
CA THR A 289 -23.58 -17.07 -13.52
C THR A 289 -23.36 -17.93 -12.28
N MET A 290 -22.82 -17.32 -11.23
CA MET A 290 -22.57 -17.99 -9.95
C MET A 290 -23.83 -17.92 -9.07
N GLN A 291 -24.24 -19.06 -8.51
CA GLN A 291 -25.31 -19.10 -7.50
C GLN A 291 -24.96 -18.25 -6.26
N ASN A 292 -23.67 -18.11 -5.95
CA ASN A 292 -23.18 -17.35 -4.81
C ASN A 292 -22.83 -15.89 -5.18
N THR A 293 -23.72 -14.97 -4.80
CA THR A 293 -23.56 -13.53 -5.05
C THR A 293 -22.38 -12.90 -4.32
N LYS A 294 -22.03 -13.38 -3.11
CA LYS A 294 -20.91 -12.85 -2.30
C LYS A 294 -19.54 -13.11 -2.94
N ILE A 295 -19.34 -14.33 -3.42
CA ILE A 295 -18.09 -14.70 -4.13
C ILE A 295 -18.01 -13.95 -5.45
N SER A 296 -19.13 -13.86 -6.17
CA SER A 296 -19.22 -13.11 -7.44
C SER A 296 -18.82 -11.64 -7.27
N GLU A 297 -19.27 -10.97 -6.19
CA GLU A 297 -18.83 -9.62 -5.84
C GLU A 297 -17.33 -9.55 -5.52
N THR A 298 -16.83 -10.48 -4.71
CA THR A 298 -15.41 -10.52 -4.34
C THR A 298 -14.49 -10.73 -5.56
N LEU A 299 -14.90 -11.57 -6.52
CA LEU A 299 -14.19 -11.76 -7.79
C LEU A 299 -14.11 -10.45 -8.60
N ALA A 300 -15.23 -9.73 -8.74
CA ALA A 300 -15.28 -8.47 -9.47
C ALA A 300 -14.40 -7.38 -8.81
N LEU A 301 -14.46 -7.28 -7.47
CA LEU A 301 -13.60 -6.37 -6.70
C LEU A 301 -12.11 -6.69 -6.88
N THR A 302 -11.76 -7.98 -6.86
CA THR A 302 -10.38 -8.47 -7.01
C THR A 302 -9.84 -8.20 -8.41
N ALA A 303 -10.61 -8.51 -9.46
CA ALA A 303 -10.22 -8.23 -10.84
C ALA A 303 -9.93 -6.75 -11.07
N ALA A 304 -10.79 -5.86 -10.54
CA ALA A 304 -10.60 -4.42 -10.64
C ALA A 304 -9.34 -3.94 -9.88
N ALA A 305 -9.13 -4.43 -8.65
CA ALA A 305 -7.97 -4.08 -7.83
C ALA A 305 -6.63 -4.51 -8.49
N MET A 306 -6.55 -5.74 -8.99
CA MET A 306 -5.36 -6.24 -9.69
C MET A 306 -5.08 -5.47 -10.99
N ALA A 307 -6.13 -5.13 -11.75
CA ALA A 307 -6.01 -4.36 -12.99
C ALA A 307 -5.51 -2.93 -12.75
N ARG A 308 -5.86 -2.34 -11.60
CA ARG A 308 -5.29 -1.06 -11.14
C ARG A 308 -3.81 -1.20 -10.80
N GLN A 309 -3.42 -2.25 -10.08
CA GLN A 309 -2.05 -2.39 -9.57
C GLN A 309 -1.03 -2.73 -10.67
N GLY A 310 -1.31 -3.68 -11.55
CA GLY A 310 -0.31 -4.08 -12.56
C GLY A 310 -0.88 -4.64 -13.85
N GLY A 311 -2.15 -4.37 -14.14
CA GLY A 311 -2.71 -4.60 -15.47
C GLY A 311 -2.08 -3.65 -16.49
N SER A 312 -1.72 -4.17 -17.67
CA SER A 312 -1.42 -3.34 -18.84
C SER A 312 -2.59 -2.39 -19.11
N PRO A 313 -2.37 -1.22 -19.73
CA PRO A 313 -3.45 -0.30 -20.08
C PRO A 313 -4.57 -1.00 -20.85
N THR A 314 -4.22 -1.95 -21.72
CA THR A 314 -5.18 -2.79 -22.47
C THR A 314 -6.04 -3.69 -21.58
N ILE A 315 -5.46 -4.30 -20.54
CA ILE A 315 -6.21 -5.14 -19.59
C ILE A 315 -7.11 -4.28 -18.72
N ARG A 316 -6.62 -3.12 -18.28
CA ARG A 316 -7.40 -2.16 -17.48
C ARG A 316 -8.66 -1.72 -18.23
N GLU A 317 -8.53 -1.37 -19.51
CA GLU A 317 -9.66 -1.03 -20.37
C GLU A 317 -10.61 -2.22 -20.60
N ARG A 318 -10.08 -3.43 -20.78
CA ARG A 318 -10.92 -4.64 -20.88
C ARG A 318 -11.73 -4.91 -19.62
N VAL A 319 -11.12 -4.76 -18.45
CA VAL A 319 -11.80 -4.91 -17.15
C VAL A 319 -12.87 -3.83 -17.00
N ARG A 320 -12.53 -2.56 -17.29
CA ARG A 320 -13.49 -1.45 -17.29
C ARG A 320 -14.71 -1.75 -18.16
N GLY A 321 -14.50 -1.99 -19.45
CA GLY A 321 -15.59 -2.22 -20.40
C GLY A 321 -16.45 -3.41 -20.00
N SER A 322 -15.84 -4.47 -19.47
CA SER A 322 -16.61 -5.61 -18.96
C SER A 322 -17.46 -5.25 -17.74
N LEU A 323 -16.96 -4.46 -16.79
CA LEU A 323 -17.71 -4.06 -15.61
C LEU A 323 -18.85 -3.10 -15.97
N GLU A 324 -18.64 -2.19 -16.92
CA GLU A 324 -19.66 -1.26 -17.41
C GLU A 324 -20.80 -1.98 -18.15
N ILE A 325 -20.47 -2.95 -19.01
CA ILE A 325 -21.48 -3.77 -19.71
C ILE A 325 -22.33 -4.52 -18.69
N GLN A 326 -21.71 -5.14 -17.69
CA GLN A 326 -22.43 -5.89 -16.66
C GLN A 326 -23.28 -4.97 -15.78
N LEU A 327 -22.78 -3.77 -15.46
CA LEU A 327 -23.54 -2.75 -14.74
C LEU A 327 -24.78 -2.31 -15.54
N GLY A 328 -24.67 -2.11 -16.86
CA GLY A 328 -25.80 -1.76 -17.73
C GLY A 328 -26.86 -2.87 -17.86
N ASN A 329 -26.45 -4.13 -17.70
CA ASN A 329 -27.37 -5.28 -17.74
C ASN A 329 -28.04 -5.59 -16.39
N CYS A 330 -27.66 -4.91 -15.31
CA CYS A 330 -28.22 -5.15 -13.98
C CYS A 330 -29.62 -4.55 -13.81
N LEU A 331 -30.58 -5.40 -13.43
CA LEU A 331 -31.94 -4.97 -13.11
C LEU A 331 -32.13 -4.63 -11.63
N SER A 332 -31.41 -5.30 -10.72
CA SER A 332 -31.54 -5.09 -9.26
C SER A 332 -30.48 -4.14 -8.69
N ASP A 333 -30.82 -3.44 -7.61
CA ASP A 333 -29.90 -2.54 -6.92
C ASP A 333 -28.68 -3.27 -6.36
N GLU A 334 -28.85 -4.48 -5.81
CA GLU A 334 -27.73 -5.29 -5.31
C GLU A 334 -26.71 -5.63 -6.42
N CYS A 335 -27.20 -5.93 -7.63
CA CYS A 335 -26.37 -6.17 -8.80
C CYS A 335 -25.58 -4.90 -9.19
N LYS A 336 -26.25 -3.73 -9.21
CA LYS A 336 -25.62 -2.44 -9.50
C LYS A 336 -24.54 -2.09 -8.46
N LEU A 337 -24.82 -2.29 -7.17
CA LEU A 337 -23.90 -2.00 -6.06
C LEU A 337 -22.57 -2.76 -6.20
N LYS A 338 -22.64 -4.06 -6.53
CA LYS A 338 -21.45 -4.90 -6.78
C LYS A 338 -20.51 -4.25 -7.81
N TYR A 339 -21.04 -3.87 -8.98
CA TYR A 339 -20.20 -3.35 -10.06
C TYR A 339 -19.73 -1.92 -9.82
N LEU A 340 -20.53 -1.07 -9.16
CA LEU A 340 -20.09 0.27 -8.73
C LEU A 340 -18.93 0.19 -7.74
N ARG A 341 -18.96 -0.75 -6.79
CA ARG A 341 -17.82 -1.00 -5.87
C ARG A 341 -16.61 -1.54 -6.61
N ALA A 342 -16.79 -2.42 -7.60
CA ALA A 342 -15.69 -2.88 -8.45
C ALA A 342 -15.06 -1.73 -9.26
N LEU A 343 -15.86 -0.85 -9.86
CA LEU A 343 -15.37 0.36 -10.55
C LEU A 343 -14.61 1.30 -9.60
N ARG A 344 -15.06 1.44 -8.35
CA ARG A 344 -14.35 2.17 -7.30
C ARG A 344 -12.95 1.61 -7.02
N ASN A 345 -12.73 0.29 -7.11
CA ASN A 345 -11.40 -0.31 -6.97
C ASN A 345 -10.49 -0.05 -8.18
N LEU A 346 -11.05 0.13 -9.38
CA LEU A 346 -10.30 0.38 -10.61
C LEU A 346 -9.65 1.77 -10.65
N ARG A 347 -10.36 2.80 -10.17
CA ARG A 347 -9.91 4.21 -10.05
C ARG A 347 -9.29 4.81 -11.33
N THR A 348 -10.03 4.77 -12.43
CA THR A 348 -9.60 5.35 -13.72
C THR A 348 -10.46 6.55 -14.10
N LYS A 349 -9.86 7.62 -14.66
CA LYS A 349 -10.61 8.80 -15.16
C LYS A 349 -11.74 8.46 -16.13
N THR A 350 -11.57 7.41 -16.93
CA THR A 350 -12.53 7.00 -17.98
C THR A 350 -13.89 6.54 -17.43
N ILE A 351 -13.98 6.21 -16.14
CA ILE A 351 -15.24 5.77 -15.51
C ILE A 351 -16.12 6.93 -15.03
N ILE A 352 -15.61 8.17 -15.02
CA ILE A 352 -16.31 9.34 -14.47
C ILE A 352 -17.70 9.54 -15.09
N PRO A 353 -17.87 9.50 -16.44
CA PRO A 353 -19.19 9.67 -17.04
C PRO A 353 -20.19 8.60 -16.60
N THR A 354 -19.74 7.33 -16.52
CA THR A 354 -20.55 6.21 -16.04
C THR A 354 -20.99 6.44 -14.60
N LEU A 355 -20.05 6.79 -13.71
CA LEU A 355 -20.37 7.04 -12.30
C LEU A 355 -21.32 8.23 -12.12
N LEU A 356 -21.14 9.32 -12.88
CA LEU A 356 -22.02 10.48 -12.83
C LEU A 356 -23.46 10.14 -13.25
N ASN A 357 -23.63 9.31 -14.30
CA ASN A 357 -24.95 8.88 -14.75
C ASN A 357 -25.75 8.19 -13.62
N TYR A 358 -25.14 7.22 -12.94
CA TYR A 358 -25.76 6.53 -11.81
C TYR A 358 -25.88 7.42 -10.56
N ALA A 359 -24.96 8.36 -10.36
CA ALA A 359 -25.01 9.30 -9.25
C ALA A 359 -26.18 10.29 -9.36
N ILE A 360 -26.57 10.68 -10.58
CA ILE A 360 -27.67 11.62 -10.86
C ILE A 360 -29.01 10.90 -11.02
N ASN A 361 -29.07 9.85 -11.84
CA ASN A 361 -30.37 9.32 -12.27
C ASN A 361 -31.00 8.33 -11.29
N GLU A 362 -30.20 7.65 -10.47
CA GLU A 362 -30.69 6.69 -9.48
C GLU A 362 -31.06 7.37 -8.16
N THR A 363 -31.90 6.71 -7.37
CA THR A 363 -32.23 7.11 -5.99
C THR A 363 -31.55 6.19 -4.98
N ASN A 364 -31.48 6.61 -3.71
CA ASN A 364 -31.08 5.78 -2.57
C ASN A 364 -29.58 5.35 -2.58
N LEU A 365 -29.31 4.08 -2.27
CA LEU A 365 -27.98 3.54 -2.00
C LEU A 365 -27.08 3.46 -3.24
N VAL A 366 -27.65 3.29 -4.43
CA VAL A 366 -26.92 3.22 -5.70
C VAL A 366 -26.27 4.58 -6.02
N SER A 367 -27.04 5.66 -5.90
CA SER A 367 -26.54 7.04 -6.05
C SER A 367 -25.43 7.35 -5.04
N LEU A 368 -25.63 7.01 -3.77
CA LEU A 368 -24.62 7.19 -2.72
C LEU A 368 -23.33 6.41 -3.04
N THR A 369 -23.44 5.19 -3.53
CA THR A 369 -22.28 4.35 -3.86
C THR A 369 -21.50 4.91 -5.05
N ALA A 370 -22.20 5.43 -6.05
CA ALA A 370 -21.57 6.13 -7.18
C ALA A 370 -20.85 7.41 -6.74
N TRP A 371 -21.45 8.21 -5.85
CA TRP A 371 -20.79 9.38 -5.25
C TRP A 371 -19.55 9.01 -4.45
N ARG A 372 -19.61 7.91 -3.68
CA ARG A 372 -18.42 7.40 -3.00
C ARG A 372 -17.35 6.96 -3.98
N ALA A 373 -17.71 6.24 -5.05
CA ALA A 373 -16.74 5.85 -6.08
C ALA A 373 -16.00 7.05 -6.67
N LEU A 374 -16.72 8.15 -6.95
CA LEU A 374 -16.12 9.42 -7.40
C LEU A 374 -15.18 10.03 -6.36
N ARG A 375 -15.57 10.02 -5.07
CA ARG A 375 -14.73 10.53 -3.97
C ARG A 375 -13.38 9.83 -3.88
N TYR A 376 -13.25 8.57 -4.29
CA TYR A 376 -12.00 7.82 -4.23
C TYR A 376 -11.01 8.12 -5.36
N LEU A 377 -11.42 8.87 -6.40
CA LEU A 377 -10.53 9.29 -7.47
C LEU A 377 -9.46 10.29 -6.98
N PRO A 378 -8.26 10.33 -7.59
CA PRO A 378 -7.25 11.37 -7.33
C PRO A 378 -7.81 12.78 -7.48
N LYS A 379 -7.22 13.77 -6.81
CA LYS A 379 -7.71 15.16 -6.85
C LYS A 379 -7.62 15.74 -8.27
N GLU A 380 -6.61 15.31 -9.01
CA GLU A 380 -6.28 15.69 -10.39
C GLU A 380 -7.28 15.13 -11.42
N ASP A 381 -8.11 14.18 -11.00
CA ASP A 381 -9.09 13.49 -11.84
C ASP A 381 -10.49 14.07 -11.69
N LEU A 382 -10.73 14.88 -10.64
CA LEU A 382 -12.03 15.52 -10.40
C LEU A 382 -12.20 16.72 -11.33
N THR A 383 -12.94 16.52 -12.41
CA THR A 383 -13.20 17.55 -13.42
C THR A 383 -14.12 18.66 -12.90
N HIS A 384 -14.09 19.82 -13.57
CA HIS A 384 -14.98 20.94 -13.25
C HIS A 384 -16.48 20.56 -13.36
N GLU A 385 -16.81 19.65 -14.28
CA GLU A 385 -18.16 19.11 -14.44
C GLU A 385 -18.65 18.39 -13.17
N VAL A 386 -17.83 17.49 -12.61
CA VAL A 386 -18.14 16.78 -11.36
C VAL A 386 -18.44 17.77 -10.24
N LYS A 387 -17.67 18.86 -10.16
CA LYS A 387 -17.84 19.90 -9.14
C LYS A 387 -19.16 20.65 -9.28
N ILE A 388 -19.56 21.02 -10.50
CA ILE A 388 -20.85 21.68 -10.77
C ILE A 388 -22.00 20.75 -10.35
N ILE A 389 -21.94 19.49 -10.74
CA ILE A 389 -23.00 18.51 -10.44
C ILE A 389 -23.07 18.26 -8.93
N ALA A 390 -21.93 18.12 -8.25
CA ALA A 390 -21.86 17.98 -6.80
C ALA A 390 -22.49 19.18 -6.09
N ALA A 391 -22.21 20.41 -6.54
CA ALA A 391 -22.83 21.62 -6.01
C ALA A 391 -24.36 21.61 -6.20
N ARG A 392 -24.85 21.24 -7.39
CA ARG A 392 -26.28 21.15 -7.66
C ARG A 392 -27.00 20.16 -6.74
N ILE A 393 -26.37 19.03 -6.40
CA ILE A 393 -26.93 18.05 -5.47
C ILE A 393 -26.86 18.53 -4.02
N PHE A 394 -25.75 19.12 -3.61
CA PHE A 394 -25.59 19.64 -2.25
C PHE A 394 -26.65 20.70 -1.91
N TYR A 395 -26.83 21.67 -2.81
CA TYR A 395 -27.83 22.75 -2.68
C TYR A 395 -29.26 22.34 -3.08
N GLN A 396 -29.50 21.05 -3.39
CA GLN A 396 -30.81 20.52 -3.78
C GLN A 396 -31.46 21.25 -4.98
N ILE A 397 -30.65 21.70 -5.94
CA ILE A 397 -31.13 22.37 -7.17
C ILE A 397 -31.74 21.35 -8.14
N LEU A 398 -31.30 20.09 -8.08
CA LEU A 398 -31.83 19.00 -8.91
C LEU A 398 -32.98 18.27 -8.20
N TYR A 399 -34.05 17.98 -8.95
CA TYR A 399 -35.15 17.12 -8.52
C TYR A 399 -34.86 15.65 -8.91
N PRO A 400 -35.22 14.64 -8.09
CA PRO A 400 -35.82 14.72 -6.75
C PRO A 400 -34.82 15.10 -5.65
N ARG A 401 -35.35 15.55 -4.49
CA ARG A 401 -34.55 15.85 -3.29
C ARG A 401 -33.75 14.62 -2.87
N ARG A 402 -32.49 14.85 -2.47
CA ARG A 402 -31.53 13.78 -2.13
C ARG A 402 -31.41 13.57 -0.63
N SER A 403 -31.11 12.33 -0.24
CA SER A 403 -30.83 11.94 1.14
C SER A 403 -29.64 12.71 1.72
N ILE A 404 -29.61 12.82 3.05
CA ILE A 404 -28.57 13.52 3.80
C ILE A 404 -27.17 13.00 3.43
N SER A 405 -27.00 11.68 3.44
CA SER A 405 -25.71 11.04 3.15
C SER A 405 -25.23 11.30 1.72
N THR A 406 -26.14 11.42 0.75
CA THR A 406 -25.80 11.74 -0.65
C THR A 406 -25.31 13.18 -0.76
N ARG A 407 -25.96 14.11 -0.07
CA ARG A 407 -25.55 15.53 -0.02
C ARG A 407 -24.19 15.69 0.65
N ILE A 408 -23.94 14.94 1.73
CA ILE A 408 -22.65 14.91 2.43
C ILE A 408 -21.55 14.35 1.52
N ALA A 409 -21.81 13.27 0.79
CA ALA A 409 -20.84 12.72 -0.16
C ALA A 409 -20.49 13.70 -1.28
N ALA A 410 -21.48 14.45 -1.80
CA ALA A 410 -21.26 15.52 -2.76
C ALA A 410 -20.44 16.69 -2.15
N LEU A 411 -20.73 17.09 -0.91
CA LEU A 411 -19.96 18.11 -0.19
C LEU A 411 -18.49 17.71 -0.03
N ASP A 412 -18.22 16.46 0.35
CA ASP A 412 -16.84 15.96 0.50
C ASP A 412 -16.05 16.05 -0.81
N ILE A 413 -16.71 15.89 -1.97
CA ILE A 413 -16.07 16.05 -3.28
C ILE A 413 -15.77 17.53 -3.56
N ILE A 414 -16.70 18.44 -3.26
CA ILE A 414 -16.48 19.89 -3.41
C ILE A 414 -15.27 20.33 -2.58
N LEU A 415 -15.18 19.85 -1.32
CA LEU A 415 -14.08 20.18 -0.41
C LEU A 415 -12.76 19.51 -0.83
N LYS A 416 -12.81 18.31 -1.41
CA LYS A 416 -11.63 17.61 -1.94
C LYS A 416 -11.07 18.25 -3.22
N ALA A 417 -11.93 18.81 -4.07
CA ALA A 417 -11.59 19.40 -5.37
C ALA A 417 -11.07 20.85 -5.29
N ASP A 418 -10.29 21.18 -4.27
CA ASP A 418 -9.74 22.52 -3.94
C ASP A 418 -10.73 23.68 -4.23
N PRO A 419 -11.72 23.92 -3.35
CA PRO A 419 -12.75 24.93 -3.61
C PRO A 419 -12.15 26.34 -3.78
N SER A 420 -12.76 27.09 -4.69
CA SER A 420 -12.44 28.50 -4.89
C SER A 420 -13.01 29.34 -3.76
N LYS A 421 -12.57 30.59 -3.65
CA LYS A 421 -13.14 31.55 -2.69
C LYS A 421 -14.65 31.70 -2.85
N LYS A 422 -15.17 31.71 -4.08
CA LYS A 422 -16.60 31.79 -4.37
C LYS A 422 -17.36 30.55 -3.90
N ASP A 423 -16.79 29.37 -4.10
CA ASP A 423 -17.39 28.12 -3.62
C ASP A 423 -17.51 28.12 -2.10
N LEU A 424 -16.43 28.53 -1.41
CA LEU A 424 -16.44 28.66 0.06
C LEU A 424 -17.44 29.71 0.54
N GLN A 425 -17.56 30.86 -0.14
CA GLN A 425 -18.58 31.85 0.16
C GLN A 425 -20.00 31.27 0.09
N GLY A 426 -20.30 30.49 -0.96
CA GLY A 426 -21.59 29.81 -1.10
C GLY A 426 -21.86 28.81 0.03
N LEU A 427 -20.85 28.01 0.41
CA LEU A 427 -20.97 27.05 1.51
C LEU A 427 -21.21 27.75 2.86
N ILE A 428 -20.51 28.84 3.12
CA ILE A 428 -20.69 29.60 4.37
C ILE A 428 -22.09 30.26 4.36
N GLN A 429 -22.55 30.83 3.25
CA GLN A 429 -23.91 31.38 3.12
C GLN A 429 -25.00 30.33 3.37
N TYR A 430 -24.77 29.07 2.96
CA TYR A 430 -25.70 27.99 3.24
C TYR A 430 -25.92 27.73 4.74
N LEU A 431 -24.94 28.03 5.61
CA LEU A 431 -25.12 27.91 7.06
C LEU A 431 -26.25 28.80 7.60
N ALA A 432 -26.50 29.94 6.94
CA ALA A 432 -27.57 30.87 7.30
C ALA A 432 -28.96 30.45 6.79
N THR A 433 -29.05 29.38 6.00
CA THR A 433 -30.34 28.89 5.47
C THR A 433 -31.09 28.03 6.50
N ASN A 434 -32.42 28.04 6.43
CA ASN A 434 -33.30 27.19 7.24
C ASN A 434 -33.48 25.81 6.60
N ASP A 435 -32.38 25.08 6.42
CA ASP A 435 -32.44 23.66 6.04
C ASP A 435 -32.94 22.83 7.23
N SER A 436 -33.93 21.96 6.99
CA SER A 436 -34.47 21.05 8.01
C SER A 436 -33.42 20.02 8.46
N ALA A 437 -32.47 19.67 7.59
CA ALA A 437 -31.37 18.76 7.90
C ALA A 437 -30.22 19.48 8.62
N TYR A 438 -30.41 19.83 9.90
CA TYR A 438 -29.41 20.55 10.70
C TYR A 438 -28.06 19.83 10.82
N GLU A 439 -28.04 18.49 10.75
CA GLU A 439 -26.81 17.68 10.79
C GLU A 439 -25.85 17.99 9.64
N ILE A 440 -26.35 18.38 8.46
CA ILE A 440 -25.51 18.77 7.32
C ILE A 440 -24.74 20.06 7.60
N ARG A 441 -25.36 21.02 8.29
CA ARG A 441 -24.74 22.31 8.64
C ARG A 441 -23.59 22.11 9.61
N ILE A 442 -23.79 21.33 10.68
CA ILE A 442 -22.72 21.03 11.63
C ILE A 442 -21.62 20.18 10.98
N TYR A 443 -21.99 19.21 10.14
CA TYR A 443 -21.01 18.43 9.37
C TYR A 443 -20.13 19.33 8.51
N LEU A 444 -20.73 20.29 7.79
CA LEU A 444 -20.01 21.25 6.95
C LEU A 444 -18.98 22.05 7.76
N VAL A 445 -19.39 22.61 8.90
CA VAL A 445 -18.48 23.39 9.77
C VAL A 445 -17.33 22.51 10.25
N GLN A 446 -17.63 21.35 10.82
CA GLN A 446 -16.62 20.42 11.33
C GLN A 446 -15.63 19.99 10.24
N ARG A 447 -16.13 19.74 9.02
CA ARG A 447 -15.29 19.33 7.90
C ARG A 447 -14.39 20.46 7.40
N MET A 448 -14.89 21.70 7.35
CA MET A 448 -14.08 22.86 6.99
C MET A 448 -12.99 23.14 8.04
N GLU A 449 -13.31 23.07 9.33
CA GLU A 449 -12.36 23.22 10.43
C GLU A 449 -11.26 22.17 10.36
N GLN A 450 -11.64 20.89 10.21
CA GLN A 450 -10.69 19.78 10.07
C GLN A 450 -9.71 19.95 8.90
N ILE A 451 -10.18 20.43 7.75
CA ILE A 451 -9.33 20.67 6.58
C ILE A 451 -8.44 21.90 6.83
N ALA A 452 -8.97 22.96 7.46
CA ALA A 452 -8.22 24.15 7.80
C ALA A 452 -7.08 23.90 8.81
N GLU A 453 -7.28 22.98 9.77
CA GLU A 453 -6.24 22.57 10.74
C GLU A 453 -4.97 22.04 10.05
N ASN A 454 -5.12 21.34 8.91
CA ASN A 454 -4.01 20.66 8.23
C ASN A 454 -3.54 21.39 6.95
N ASN A 455 -4.32 22.32 6.41
CA ASN A 455 -4.01 23.00 5.16
C ASN A 455 -4.07 24.53 5.31
N VAL A 456 -2.88 25.14 5.42
CA VAL A 456 -2.72 26.59 5.57
C VAL A 456 -3.31 27.38 4.40
N LYS A 457 -3.20 26.88 3.16
CA LYS A 457 -3.76 27.54 1.98
C LYS A 457 -5.29 27.56 2.05
N PHE A 458 -5.89 26.44 2.43
CA PHE A 458 -7.34 26.34 2.62
C PHE A 458 -7.81 27.24 3.77
N ALA A 459 -7.11 27.23 4.91
CA ALA A 459 -7.44 28.08 6.06
C ALA A 459 -7.45 29.58 5.70
N LYS A 460 -6.48 30.04 4.88
CA LYS A 460 -6.45 31.41 4.38
C LYS A 460 -7.67 31.72 3.49
N LYS A 461 -7.96 30.87 2.49
CA LYS A 461 -9.14 31.03 1.61
C LYS A 461 -10.45 31.05 2.42
N LEU A 462 -10.57 30.17 3.43
CA LEU A 462 -11.74 30.09 4.31
C LEU A 462 -11.90 31.37 5.13
N LYS A 463 -10.83 31.89 5.73
CA LYS A 463 -10.85 33.15 6.49
C LYS A 463 -11.28 34.32 5.61
N GLU A 464 -10.77 34.42 4.40
CA GLU A 464 -11.17 35.47 3.44
C GLU A 464 -12.63 35.33 3.00
N ALA A 465 -13.11 34.11 2.77
CA ALA A 465 -14.51 33.85 2.44
C ALA A 465 -15.44 34.21 3.61
N PHE A 466 -15.02 33.90 4.84
CA PHE A 466 -15.75 34.26 6.05
C PHE A 466 -15.85 35.78 6.24
N GLN A 467 -14.75 36.51 6.02
CA GLN A 467 -14.71 37.98 6.06
C GLN A 467 -15.71 38.61 5.07
N SER A 468 -15.78 38.09 3.85
CA SER A 468 -16.70 38.61 2.84
C SER A 468 -18.18 38.32 3.11
N ALA A 469 -18.49 37.32 3.93
CA ALA A 469 -19.85 36.90 4.26
C ALA A 469 -20.26 37.26 5.71
N THR A 470 -19.40 38.02 6.42
CA THR A 470 -19.51 38.28 7.86
C THR A 470 -20.86 38.91 8.25
N MET A 471 -21.37 39.87 7.48
CA MET A 471 -22.60 40.59 7.80
C MET A 471 -23.86 39.71 7.88
N LYS A 472 -23.88 38.55 7.20
CA LYS A 472 -25.05 37.65 7.16
C LYS A 472 -24.96 36.48 8.15
N ILE A 473 -23.76 36.18 8.65
CA ILE A 473 -23.43 34.88 9.24
C ILE A 473 -22.91 35.01 10.67
N LEU A 474 -22.30 36.15 11.02
CA LEU A 474 -21.78 36.42 12.35
C LEU A 474 -22.91 36.78 13.33
N ASN A 475 -23.81 35.81 13.56
CA ASN A 475 -24.83 35.89 14.59
C ASN A 475 -24.88 34.57 15.36
N TYR A 476 -25.25 34.63 16.64
CA TYR A 476 -25.30 33.45 17.50
C TYR A 476 -26.28 32.40 16.97
N ASN A 477 -27.36 32.80 16.31
CA ASN A 477 -28.37 31.89 15.76
C ASN A 477 -27.80 30.96 14.66
N VAL A 478 -26.92 31.47 13.80
CA VAL A 478 -26.29 30.71 12.71
C VAL A 478 -25.07 29.93 13.19
N LEU A 479 -24.31 30.47 14.15
CA LEU A 479 -23.10 29.81 14.67
C LEU A 479 -23.40 28.79 15.79
N SER A 480 -24.54 28.91 16.50
CA SER A 480 -24.99 27.93 17.50
C SER A 480 -25.68 26.73 16.82
N LEU A 481 -24.90 25.95 16.07
CA LEU A 481 -25.43 24.78 15.37
C LEU A 481 -25.69 23.63 16.35
N LYS A 482 -26.91 23.10 16.30
CA LYS A 482 -27.28 21.84 16.97
C LYS A 482 -26.81 20.66 16.11
N GLY A 483 -26.52 19.53 16.77
CA GLY A 483 -26.19 18.26 16.11
C GLY A 483 -25.00 17.51 16.69
N PHE A 484 -24.85 16.28 16.20
CA PHE A 484 -23.89 15.29 16.69
C PHE A 484 -22.84 14.88 15.65
N SER A 485 -22.95 15.30 14.39
CA SER A 485 -21.92 15.02 13.38
C SER A 485 -20.58 15.67 13.75
N ARG A 486 -19.47 14.98 13.46
CA ARG A 486 -18.10 15.33 13.87
C ARG A 486 -17.09 15.05 12.78
N ALA A 487 -16.02 15.82 12.74
CA ALA A 487 -14.90 15.54 11.85
C ALA A 487 -13.60 16.08 12.45
N PHE A 488 -12.57 15.24 12.57
CA PHE A 488 -11.28 15.64 13.16
C PHE A 488 -10.11 14.82 12.63
N THR A 489 -8.91 15.39 12.71
CA THR A 489 -7.66 14.72 12.29
C THR A 489 -6.65 14.78 13.44
N ARG A 490 -6.06 13.64 13.79
CA ARG A 490 -5.07 13.54 14.89
C ARG A 490 -3.83 12.80 14.42
N SER A 491 -2.67 13.41 14.64
CA SER A 491 -1.39 12.77 14.33
C SER A 491 -1.04 11.75 15.41
N PHE A 492 -0.83 10.49 15.01
CA PHE A 492 -0.38 9.41 15.89
C PHE A 492 1.12 9.11 15.74
N PHE A 493 1.70 9.51 14.60
CA PHE A 493 3.11 9.30 14.29
C PHE A 493 3.67 10.54 13.59
N LYS A 494 4.86 10.98 14.01
CA LYS A 494 5.64 12.02 13.31
C LYS A 494 7.09 11.56 13.24
N SER A 495 7.62 11.42 12.03
CA SER A 495 9.06 11.33 11.76
C SER A 495 9.48 12.51 10.86
N ALA A 496 10.78 12.68 10.65
CA ALA A 496 11.29 13.74 9.79
C ALA A 496 10.76 13.63 8.35
N GLU A 497 10.45 12.42 7.88
CA GLU A 497 10.08 12.11 6.49
C GLU A 497 8.61 11.69 6.32
N THR A 498 8.00 11.12 7.37
CA THR A 498 6.66 10.53 7.31
C THR A 498 5.82 10.93 8.51
N ASN A 499 4.62 11.44 8.25
CA ASN A 499 3.61 11.71 9.27
C ASN A 499 2.47 10.71 9.14
N GLY A 500 2.06 10.14 10.27
CA GLY A 500 0.87 9.31 10.38
C GLY A 500 -0.26 10.06 11.07
N SER A 501 -1.41 10.09 10.43
CA SER A 501 -2.61 10.80 10.89
C SER A 501 -3.83 9.87 10.84
N LEU A 502 -4.62 9.93 11.90
CA LEU A 502 -5.94 9.32 11.98
C LEU A 502 -6.97 10.39 11.64
N ILE A 503 -7.71 10.15 10.57
CA ILE A 503 -8.82 11.01 10.13
C ILE A 503 -10.10 10.31 10.53
N THR A 504 -10.98 11.03 11.21
CA THR A 504 -12.31 10.52 11.58
C THR A 504 -13.38 11.48 11.13
N VAL A 505 -14.45 10.92 10.58
CA VAL A 505 -15.61 11.65 10.10
C VAL A 505 -16.86 10.87 10.51
N GLN A 506 -17.77 11.51 11.22
CA GLN A 506 -18.98 10.91 11.77
C GLN A 506 -20.18 11.72 11.34
N GLU A 507 -21.07 11.07 10.61
CA GLU A 507 -22.39 11.56 10.23
C GLU A 507 -23.40 11.02 11.25
N ALA A 508 -24.08 11.92 11.94
CA ALA A 508 -25.19 11.60 12.81
C ALA A 508 -26.51 11.94 12.13
N SER A 509 -27.56 11.20 12.49
CA SER A 509 -28.95 11.49 12.14
C SER A 509 -29.83 11.09 13.30
N SER A 510 -30.73 11.99 13.71
CA SER A 510 -31.64 11.85 14.86
C SER A 510 -30.92 11.42 16.15
N GLY A 511 -29.79 12.06 16.47
CA GLY A 511 -29.03 11.80 17.70
C GLY A 511 -28.19 10.52 17.72
N LEU A 512 -28.21 9.73 16.63
CA LEU A 512 -27.49 8.46 16.53
C LEU A 512 -26.50 8.50 15.34
N LEU A 513 -25.36 7.79 15.44
CA LEU A 513 -24.35 7.71 14.38
C LEU A 513 -24.93 7.01 13.14
N LYS A 514 -25.28 7.73 12.07
CA LYS A 514 -25.72 7.10 10.79
C LYS A 514 -24.54 6.43 10.10
N ARG A 515 -23.36 7.05 10.17
CA ARG A 515 -22.14 6.56 9.53
C ARG A 515 -20.89 7.13 10.18
N GLY A 516 -19.86 6.32 10.33
CA GLY A 516 -18.56 6.74 10.87
C GLY A 516 -17.43 6.18 10.04
N ILE A 517 -16.51 7.03 9.59
CA ILE A 517 -15.31 6.66 8.84
C ILE A 517 -14.10 6.94 9.71
N VAL A 518 -13.21 5.96 9.81
CA VAL A 518 -11.89 6.07 10.44
C VAL A 518 -10.83 5.67 9.41
N ASP A 519 -10.03 6.65 8.98
CA ASP A 519 -8.96 6.46 8.01
C ASP A 519 -7.60 6.62 8.68
N LEU A 520 -6.73 5.62 8.50
CA LEU A 520 -5.31 5.69 8.85
C LEU A 520 -4.50 6.09 7.62
N ILE A 521 -3.97 7.31 7.63
CA ILE A 521 -3.24 7.90 6.51
C ILE A 521 -1.77 8.07 6.89
N LEU A 522 -0.87 7.66 5.99
CA LEU A 522 0.52 8.07 6.00
C LEU A 522 0.76 9.14 4.94
N GLN A 523 1.47 10.20 5.34
CA GLN A 523 1.81 11.34 4.51
C GLN A 523 3.33 11.45 4.42
N SER A 524 3.87 11.57 3.21
CA SER A 524 5.28 11.88 2.98
C SER A 524 5.39 12.89 1.83
N GLY A 525 5.88 14.09 2.15
CA GLY A 525 5.83 15.23 1.23
C GLY A 525 4.37 15.57 0.86
N GLU A 526 4.08 15.60 -0.44
CA GLU A 526 2.73 15.84 -0.98
C GLU A 526 1.89 14.56 -1.16
N ASN A 527 2.49 13.38 -0.93
CA ASN A 527 1.81 12.10 -1.16
C ASN A 527 1.10 11.63 0.10
N ASP A 528 -0.23 11.53 0.01
CA ASP A 528 -1.09 10.93 1.03
C ASP A 528 -1.47 9.51 0.62
N GLN A 529 -1.26 8.53 1.50
CA GLN A 529 -1.71 7.17 1.29
C GLN A 529 -2.57 6.69 2.47
N SER A 530 -3.79 6.26 2.16
CA SER A 530 -4.61 5.49 3.11
C SER A 530 -4.08 4.07 3.22
N LEU A 531 -3.72 3.66 4.44
CA LEU A 531 -3.29 2.31 4.78
C LEU A 531 -4.46 1.40 5.09
N PHE A 532 -5.40 1.93 5.87
CA PHE A 532 -6.55 1.21 6.37
C PHE A 532 -7.69 2.20 6.55
N SER A 533 -8.88 1.82 6.09
CA SER A 533 -10.12 2.56 6.29
C SER A 533 -11.15 1.61 6.87
N LEU A 534 -11.82 2.04 7.93
CA LEU A 534 -12.99 1.39 8.49
C LEU A 534 -14.16 2.37 8.42
N GLU A 535 -15.19 2.01 7.68
CA GLU A 535 -16.46 2.72 7.63
C GLU A 535 -17.53 1.86 8.30
N LEU A 536 -18.18 2.38 9.33
CA LEU A 536 -19.37 1.80 9.94
C LEU A 536 -20.59 2.53 9.39
N TYR A 537 -21.65 1.80 9.07
CA TYR A 537 -22.90 2.39 8.60
C TYR A 537 -24.10 1.70 9.24
N ARG A 538 -25.17 2.46 9.41
CA ARG A 538 -26.50 1.96 9.77
C ARG A 538 -27.61 2.62 8.96
N GLY A 539 -28.74 1.94 8.88
CA GLY A 539 -30.03 2.46 8.41
C GLY A 539 -31.17 1.99 9.33
N GLY A 540 -32.27 2.72 9.39
CA GLY A 540 -33.52 2.29 10.02
C GLY A 540 -33.55 2.13 11.56
N LEU A 541 -32.45 2.35 12.27
CA LEU A 541 -32.39 2.17 13.74
C LEU A 541 -32.96 3.34 14.57
N GLY A 542 -33.47 4.40 13.93
CA GLY A 542 -34.08 5.54 14.64
C GLY A 542 -35.29 5.13 15.49
N SER A 543 -36.04 4.12 15.05
CA SER A 543 -37.22 3.59 15.75
C SER A 543 -36.93 2.97 17.12
N PHE A 544 -35.71 2.48 17.37
CA PHE A 544 -35.30 1.92 18.67
C PHE A 544 -34.99 3.01 19.71
N ALA A 545 -34.61 4.19 19.26
CA ALA A 545 -34.42 5.34 20.12
C ALA A 545 -35.70 6.18 20.08
N SER A 546 -36.76 5.65 20.70
CA SER A 546 -38.11 6.24 20.76
C SER A 546 -38.16 7.68 21.30
N SER A 547 -37.07 8.15 21.92
CA SER A 547 -36.92 9.48 22.52
C SER A 547 -36.63 10.62 21.52
N PHE A 548 -36.35 10.34 20.24
CA PHE A 548 -35.84 11.34 19.27
C PHE A 548 -36.67 11.44 17.98
N LYS A 549 -38.00 11.38 18.09
CA LYS A 549 -38.88 11.77 16.98
C LYS A 549 -38.83 13.30 16.82
N ASP A 550 -37.91 13.79 15.99
CA ASP A 550 -38.07 15.10 15.38
C ASP A 550 -39.09 14.97 14.24
N ASN A 551 -40.17 15.75 14.26
CA ASN A 551 -41.22 15.81 13.22
C ASN A 551 -40.68 16.43 11.92
N SER A 552 -39.62 15.86 11.34
CA SER A 552 -39.07 16.31 10.07
C SER A 552 -39.38 15.26 9.01
N ASP A 553 -40.19 15.64 8.01
CA ASP A 553 -40.40 14.92 6.74
C ASP A 553 -39.06 14.75 6.00
N THR A 554 -38.19 13.91 6.54
CA THR A 554 -36.92 13.56 5.96
C THR A 554 -37.09 12.20 5.29
N PRO A 555 -36.58 12.01 4.06
CA PRO A 555 -36.69 10.74 3.34
C PRO A 555 -35.94 9.56 4.00
N ASP A 556 -35.43 9.75 5.23
CA ASP A 556 -34.70 8.76 6.01
C ASP A 556 -35.63 7.96 6.96
N GLU A 557 -36.90 8.34 7.13
CA GLU A 557 -37.84 7.67 8.06
C GLU A 557 -38.28 6.26 7.60
N ASP A 558 -38.22 5.97 6.29
CA ASP A 558 -38.58 4.67 5.70
C ASP A 558 -37.36 3.75 5.43
N GLU A 559 -36.19 4.05 5.99
CA GLU A 559 -34.99 3.22 5.79
C GLU A 559 -35.12 1.84 6.48
N ALA A 560 -34.79 0.77 5.75
CA ALA A 560 -34.72 -0.57 6.33
C ALA A 560 -33.63 -0.68 7.41
N VAL A 561 -33.90 -1.48 8.45
CA VAL A 561 -32.96 -1.74 9.55
C VAL A 561 -31.77 -2.54 9.05
N ILE A 562 -30.62 -1.89 8.93
CA ILE A 562 -29.36 -2.52 8.52
C ILE A 562 -28.20 -1.92 9.29
N ALA A 563 -27.20 -2.73 9.61
CA ALA A 563 -25.88 -2.21 9.99
C ALA A 563 -24.79 -3.07 9.39
N GLY A 564 -23.67 -2.42 9.06
CA GLY A 564 -22.53 -3.10 8.50
C GLY A 564 -21.28 -2.26 8.55
N MET A 565 -20.23 -2.79 7.94
CA MET A 565 -18.96 -2.14 7.82
C MET A 565 -18.34 -2.33 6.44
N ASP A 566 -17.76 -1.26 5.91
CA ASP A 566 -16.90 -1.28 4.75
C ASP A 566 -15.44 -1.18 5.22
N ILE A 567 -14.57 -2.00 4.65
CA ILE A 567 -13.14 -2.01 4.99
C ILE A 567 -12.34 -1.79 3.71
N SER A 568 -11.32 -0.92 3.80
CA SER A 568 -10.33 -0.70 2.75
C SER A 568 -8.93 -0.98 3.29
N ILE A 569 -8.13 -1.75 2.55
CA ILE A 569 -6.74 -2.06 2.91
C ILE A 569 -5.85 -1.63 1.76
N LEU A 570 -4.87 -0.75 2.03
CA LEU A 570 -3.98 -0.16 1.02
C LEU A 570 -4.74 0.47 -0.16
N GLY A 571 -5.95 0.98 0.11
CA GLY A 571 -6.85 1.54 -0.89
C GLY A 571 -7.48 0.51 -1.83
N VAL A 572 -7.58 -0.75 -1.42
CA VAL A 572 -8.42 -1.77 -2.03
C VAL A 572 -9.61 -2.03 -1.12
N ASP A 573 -10.81 -1.78 -1.63
CA ASP A 573 -12.05 -2.03 -0.90
C ASP A 573 -12.42 -3.50 -1.01
N ILE A 574 -12.68 -4.13 0.14
CA ILE A 574 -13.19 -5.50 0.20
C ILE A 574 -14.72 -5.48 0.30
N ARG A 575 -15.34 -6.64 0.09
CA ARG A 575 -16.80 -6.78 0.19
C ARG A 575 -17.28 -6.31 1.58
N PRO A 576 -18.34 -5.48 1.65
CA PRO A 576 -18.91 -5.05 2.93
C PRO A 576 -19.37 -6.21 3.80
N PHE A 577 -19.17 -6.08 5.11
CA PHE A 577 -19.70 -7.02 6.10
C PHE A 577 -21.01 -6.47 6.64
N VAL A 578 -22.09 -7.22 6.43
CA VAL A 578 -23.40 -6.92 7.03
C VAL A 578 -23.43 -7.59 8.40
N LEU A 579 -23.61 -6.80 9.45
CA LEU A 579 -23.73 -7.30 10.83
C LEU A 579 -25.14 -7.81 11.11
N PHE A 580 -26.13 -7.10 10.58
CA PHE A 580 -27.53 -7.52 10.56
C PHE A 580 -28.27 -6.73 9.48
N SER A 581 -29.34 -7.31 8.99
CA SER A 581 -30.17 -6.82 7.89
C SER A 581 -31.64 -6.67 8.26
N SER A 582 -32.01 -7.02 9.49
CA SER A 582 -33.37 -6.88 10.01
C SER A 582 -33.38 -6.65 11.52
N GLN A 583 -34.50 -6.09 12.01
CA GLN A 583 -34.76 -5.94 13.43
C GLN A 583 -34.80 -7.29 14.17
N ARG A 584 -35.32 -8.34 13.53
CA ARG A 584 -35.38 -9.69 14.11
C ARG A 584 -33.98 -10.25 14.36
N GLU A 585 -33.09 -10.09 13.40
CA GLU A 585 -31.69 -10.55 13.48
C GLU A 585 -30.91 -9.79 14.55
N LEU A 586 -31.05 -8.45 14.60
CA LEU A 586 -30.46 -7.62 15.66
C LEU A 586 -30.90 -8.07 17.06
N ILE A 587 -32.21 -8.21 17.26
CA ILE A 587 -32.78 -8.66 18.53
C ILE A 587 -32.25 -10.06 18.88
N GLY A 588 -32.18 -10.97 17.91
CA GLY A 588 -31.57 -12.29 18.09
C GLY A 588 -30.13 -12.23 18.60
N HIS A 589 -29.28 -11.35 18.05
CA HIS A 589 -27.90 -11.15 18.52
C HIS A 589 -27.82 -10.59 19.94
N ILE A 590 -28.73 -9.68 20.31
CA ILE A 590 -28.79 -9.11 21.66
C ILE A 590 -29.16 -10.20 22.68
N TRP A 591 -30.19 -11.01 22.41
CA TRP A 591 -30.65 -12.05 23.34
C TRP A 591 -29.67 -13.23 23.46
N SER A 592 -29.07 -13.63 22.35
CA SER A 592 -28.06 -14.70 22.34
C SER A 592 -26.71 -14.26 22.89
N GLY A 593 -26.50 -12.95 23.08
CA GLY A 593 -25.24 -12.39 23.56
C GLY A 593 -24.06 -12.70 22.64
N THR A 594 -24.28 -12.96 21.35
CA THR A 594 -23.23 -13.38 20.40
C THR A 594 -22.12 -12.35 20.24
N ALA A 595 -22.42 -11.07 20.47
CA ALA A 595 -21.45 -9.98 20.40
C ALA A 595 -20.72 -9.71 21.73
N SER A 596 -21.11 -10.37 22.84
CA SER A 596 -20.57 -10.11 24.18
C SER A 596 -19.13 -10.61 24.38
N LYS A 597 -18.71 -11.58 23.57
CA LYS A 597 -17.33 -12.09 23.51
C LYS A 597 -16.57 -11.41 22.37
N ARG A 598 -15.25 -11.32 22.52
CA ARG A 598 -14.36 -10.84 21.47
C ARG A 598 -14.44 -11.77 20.26
N THR A 599 -14.88 -11.23 19.13
CA THR A 599 -15.03 -11.97 17.87
C THR A 599 -14.14 -11.34 16.80
N PRO A 600 -13.28 -12.12 16.11
CA PRO A 600 -12.50 -11.61 14.99
C PRO A 600 -13.44 -11.29 13.83
N VAL A 601 -13.29 -10.09 13.29
CA VAL A 601 -14.06 -9.58 12.14
C VAL A 601 -13.25 -9.73 10.86
N LEU A 602 -11.95 -9.44 10.94
CA LEU A 602 -11.04 -9.56 9.82
C LEU A 602 -9.67 -10.03 10.33
N GLN A 603 -9.21 -11.13 9.76
CA GLN A 603 -7.86 -11.64 9.94
C GLN A 603 -7.24 -11.92 8.58
N GLY A 604 -5.96 -11.57 8.41
CA GLY A 604 -5.26 -11.85 7.17
C GLY A 604 -3.79 -11.52 7.20
N LEU A 605 -3.05 -12.18 6.29
CA LEU A 605 -1.65 -11.89 5.98
C LEU A 605 -1.57 -11.07 4.70
N LEU A 606 -0.80 -9.98 4.75
CA LEU A 606 -0.69 -8.98 3.69
C LEU A 606 0.78 -8.83 3.31
N ASN A 607 1.09 -8.85 2.01
CA ASN A 607 2.45 -8.66 1.49
C ASN A 607 2.59 -7.25 0.89
N PHE A 608 3.54 -6.44 1.37
CA PHE A 608 3.84 -5.08 0.91
C PHE A 608 5.09 -4.53 1.60
N PRO A 609 5.91 -3.64 0.99
CA PRO A 609 6.33 -3.57 -0.40
C PRO A 609 7.30 -4.70 -0.78
N GLN A 610 7.44 -4.95 -2.09
CA GLN A 610 8.46 -5.84 -2.63
C GLN A 610 9.35 -5.07 -3.63
N HIS A 611 10.64 -5.00 -3.36
CA HIS A 611 11.67 -4.45 -4.25
C HIS A 611 12.76 -5.49 -4.44
N LYS A 612 13.07 -5.82 -5.69
CA LYS A 612 14.22 -6.67 -6.04
C LYS A 612 14.93 -6.03 -7.21
N GLN A 613 16.22 -5.76 -7.04
CA GLN A 613 17.03 -5.09 -8.04
C GLN A 613 18.46 -5.62 -8.02
N PHE A 614 19.01 -5.81 -9.21
CA PHE A 614 20.43 -6.11 -9.41
C PHE A 614 21.15 -4.80 -9.76
N ILE A 615 22.22 -4.49 -9.03
CA ILE A 615 23.04 -3.30 -9.27
C ILE A 615 24.40 -3.78 -9.78
N PRO A 616 24.74 -3.55 -11.06
CA PRO A 616 26.07 -3.84 -11.58
C PRO A 616 27.05 -2.79 -11.07
N MET A 617 28.08 -3.25 -10.38
CA MET A 617 29.18 -2.40 -9.92
C MET A 617 30.27 -2.34 -10.98
N SER A 618 30.83 -1.17 -11.17
CA SER A 618 32.02 -0.92 -12.01
C SER A 618 33.16 -1.90 -11.74
N SER A 619 33.31 -2.35 -10.49
CA SER A 619 34.34 -3.31 -10.02
C SER A 619 34.19 -4.73 -10.53
N GLY A 620 33.09 -5.07 -11.21
CA GLY A 620 32.83 -6.44 -11.66
C GLY A 620 32.01 -7.28 -10.68
N PHE A 621 31.43 -6.67 -9.63
CA PHE A 621 30.48 -7.34 -8.74
C PHE A 621 29.06 -6.98 -9.12
N VAL A 622 28.14 -7.92 -8.93
CA VAL A 622 26.70 -7.65 -9.04
C VAL A 622 26.11 -7.75 -7.64
N ILE A 623 25.52 -6.64 -7.18
CA ILE A 623 24.81 -6.61 -5.91
C ILE A 623 23.37 -7.02 -6.17
N GLU A 624 22.89 -8.03 -5.48
CA GLU A 624 21.46 -8.31 -5.35
C GLU A 624 20.92 -7.54 -4.14
N THR A 625 19.98 -6.64 -4.38
CA THR A 625 19.25 -5.92 -3.33
C THR A 625 17.80 -6.35 -3.33
N GLU A 626 17.31 -6.75 -2.18
CA GLU A 626 15.95 -7.22 -1.99
C GLU A 626 15.37 -6.61 -0.72
N VAL A 627 14.16 -6.05 -0.81
CA VAL A 627 13.40 -5.54 0.34
C VAL A 627 11.98 -6.08 0.22
N ASN A 628 11.57 -6.88 1.20
CA ASN A 628 10.23 -7.42 1.31
C ASN A 628 9.62 -7.01 2.64
N GLY A 629 8.36 -6.59 2.62
CA GLY A 629 7.58 -6.32 3.82
C GLY A 629 6.30 -7.15 3.86
N ALA A 630 5.82 -7.40 5.07
CA ALA A 630 4.55 -8.05 5.31
C ALA A 630 3.89 -7.46 6.55
N ALA A 631 2.57 -7.58 6.61
CA ALA A 631 1.82 -7.40 7.84
C ALA A 631 0.85 -8.55 8.10
N SER A 632 0.66 -8.84 9.37
CA SER A 632 -0.46 -9.62 9.87
C SER A 632 -1.46 -8.66 10.51
N LEU A 633 -2.75 -8.83 10.22
CA LEU A 633 -3.83 -8.00 10.74
C LEU A 633 -4.83 -8.87 11.50
N ASP A 634 -5.29 -8.38 12.65
CA ASP A 634 -6.39 -8.93 13.43
C ASP A 634 -7.27 -7.79 13.95
N LEU A 635 -8.41 -7.58 13.30
CA LEU A 635 -9.47 -6.68 13.74
C LEU A 635 -10.53 -7.52 14.44
N ALA A 636 -10.79 -7.21 15.70
CA ALA A 636 -11.83 -7.87 16.48
C ALA A 636 -12.69 -6.86 17.23
N GLY A 637 -13.94 -7.25 17.47
CA GLY A 637 -14.95 -6.44 18.14
C GLY A 637 -15.63 -7.20 19.27
N GLN A 638 -16.12 -6.44 20.24
CA GLN A 638 -16.98 -6.89 21.32
C GLN A 638 -17.99 -5.78 21.63
N VAL A 639 -19.25 -6.16 21.83
CA VAL A 639 -20.33 -5.25 22.21
C VAL A 639 -21.13 -5.87 23.33
N GLN A 640 -21.31 -5.11 24.41
CA GLN A 640 -22.19 -5.41 25.52
C GLN A 640 -23.29 -4.38 25.55
N LEU A 641 -24.54 -4.84 25.56
CA LEU A 641 -25.71 -3.98 25.57
C LEU A 641 -26.67 -4.46 26.66
N SER A 642 -27.16 -3.54 27.48
CA SER A 642 -28.17 -3.83 28.50
C SER A 642 -29.33 -2.87 28.36
N LEU A 643 -30.48 -3.40 27.94
CA LEU A 643 -31.73 -2.65 27.83
C LEU A 643 -32.24 -2.17 29.20
N TRP A 644 -31.99 -2.94 30.26
CA TRP A 644 -32.41 -2.62 31.64
C TRP A 644 -31.62 -1.46 32.24
N SER A 645 -30.29 -1.50 32.16
CA SER A 645 -29.45 -0.41 32.67
C SER A 645 -29.31 0.75 31.67
N ARG A 646 -29.81 0.59 30.45
CA ARG A 646 -29.69 1.54 29.33
C ARG A 646 -28.25 1.95 29.05
N LYS A 647 -27.33 0.99 29.20
CA LYS A 647 -25.90 1.14 28.94
C LYS A 647 -25.49 0.25 27.77
N ALA A 648 -24.65 0.78 26.90
CA ALA A 648 -23.97 0.03 25.85
C ALA A 648 -22.47 0.31 25.93
N GLN A 649 -21.67 -0.75 25.86
CA GLN A 649 -20.22 -0.69 25.83
C GLN A 649 -19.74 -1.44 24.60
N SER A 650 -18.83 -0.84 23.85
CA SER A 650 -18.14 -1.53 22.76
C SER A 650 -16.63 -1.38 22.90
N LEU A 651 -15.94 -2.46 22.53
CA LEU A 651 -14.50 -2.49 22.41
C LEU A 651 -14.17 -3.01 21.02
N THR A 652 -13.49 -2.19 20.24
CA THR A 652 -12.89 -2.61 18.97
C THR A 652 -11.39 -2.52 19.10
N ASN A 653 -10.70 -3.61 18.79
CA ASN A 653 -9.24 -3.63 18.80
C ASN A 653 -8.68 -4.06 17.45
N ILE A 654 -7.65 -3.34 17.02
CA ILE A 654 -6.86 -3.64 15.84
C ILE A 654 -5.46 -3.99 16.33
N ARG A 655 -5.04 -5.22 16.03
CA ARG A 655 -3.67 -5.66 16.21
C ARG A 655 -3.04 -5.81 14.82
N SER A 656 -1.86 -5.24 14.65
CA SER A 656 -1.11 -5.47 13.43
C SER A 656 0.35 -5.76 13.78
N GLY A 657 0.90 -6.78 13.14
CA GLY A 657 2.31 -7.11 13.23
C GLY A 657 2.95 -6.86 11.89
N ILE A 658 3.95 -5.99 11.85
CA ILE A 658 4.61 -5.55 10.62
C ILE A 658 6.07 -6.00 10.66
N ALA A 659 6.53 -6.65 9.60
CA ALA A 659 7.92 -7.06 9.42
C ALA A 659 8.42 -6.57 8.06
N ILE A 660 9.58 -5.92 8.04
CA ILE A 660 10.27 -5.52 6.82
C ILE A 660 11.67 -6.11 6.89
N ILE A 661 12.02 -6.93 5.90
CA ILE A 661 13.32 -7.57 5.75
C ILE A 661 13.95 -7.01 4.49
N GLY A 662 15.08 -6.35 4.63
CA GLY A 662 15.89 -5.89 3.52
C GLY A 662 17.26 -6.54 3.55
N SER A 663 17.80 -6.82 2.38
CA SER A 663 19.10 -7.46 2.23
C SER A 663 19.83 -6.95 0.99
N SER A 664 21.14 -6.82 1.12
CA SER A 664 22.06 -6.57 0.03
C SER A 664 23.12 -7.65 0.05
N ARG A 665 23.23 -8.41 -1.04
CA ARG A 665 24.07 -9.59 -1.16
C ARG A 665 25.02 -9.42 -2.34
N VAL A 666 26.28 -9.78 -2.12
CA VAL A 666 27.28 -9.98 -3.17
C VAL A 666 27.68 -11.44 -3.10
N HIS A 667 27.35 -12.18 -4.15
CA HIS A 667 27.74 -13.56 -4.31
C HIS A 667 28.79 -13.63 -5.43
N SER A 668 29.99 -14.08 -5.08
CA SER A 668 31.01 -14.48 -6.03
C SER A 668 31.68 -15.78 -5.56
N ASN A 669 32.36 -16.46 -6.47
CA ASN A 669 33.12 -17.67 -6.14
C ASN A 669 34.22 -17.45 -5.10
N PHE A 670 34.67 -16.22 -4.89
CA PHE A 670 35.80 -15.86 -4.03
C PHE A 670 35.44 -14.89 -2.89
N ILE A 671 34.26 -14.26 -2.92
CA ILE A 671 33.75 -13.41 -1.84
C ILE A 671 32.24 -13.63 -1.69
N GLN A 672 31.81 -13.85 -0.46
CA GLN A 672 30.41 -13.85 -0.06
C GLN A 672 30.22 -12.77 1.00
N SER A 673 29.48 -11.72 0.68
CA SER A 673 29.14 -10.64 1.61
C SER A 673 27.65 -10.42 1.60
N SER A 674 27.02 -10.44 2.77
CA SER A 674 25.61 -10.14 2.94
C SER A 674 25.37 -9.21 4.11
N VAL A 675 24.52 -8.22 3.88
CA VAL A 675 23.98 -7.35 4.91
C VAL A 675 22.48 -7.50 4.88
N GLU A 676 21.89 -7.83 6.02
CA GLU A 676 20.45 -7.95 6.21
C GLU A 676 20.02 -7.02 7.34
N PHE A 677 18.93 -6.30 7.12
CA PHE A 677 18.26 -5.52 8.15
C PHE A 677 16.82 -5.99 8.30
N THR A 678 16.34 -6.02 9.54
CA THR A 678 14.98 -6.37 9.89
C THR A 678 14.39 -5.24 10.73
N LEU A 679 13.30 -4.66 10.25
CA LEU A 679 12.48 -3.70 11.01
C LEU A 679 11.17 -4.39 11.36
N SER A 680 10.85 -4.47 12.64
CA SER A 680 9.58 -5.07 13.10
C SER A 680 8.88 -4.24 14.17
N MET A 681 7.55 -4.26 14.14
CA MET A 681 6.70 -3.56 15.10
C MET A 681 5.33 -4.23 15.23
N GLU A 682 4.73 -4.14 16.41
CA GLU A 682 3.38 -4.66 16.69
C GLU A 682 2.46 -3.54 17.17
N PRO A 683 2.02 -2.63 16.29
CA PRO A 683 1.03 -1.62 16.66
C PRO A 683 -0.30 -2.25 17.12
N LYS A 684 -0.85 -1.67 18.18
CA LYS A 684 -2.19 -1.97 18.69
C LYS A 684 -2.98 -0.69 18.87
N LEU A 685 -4.22 -0.68 18.42
CA LEU A 685 -5.17 0.41 18.62
C LEU A 685 -6.45 -0.16 19.23
N GLU A 686 -6.97 0.55 20.23
CA GLU A 686 -8.19 0.20 20.94
C GLU A 686 -9.14 1.39 20.92
N LEU A 687 -10.34 1.17 20.40
CA LEU A 687 -11.45 2.10 20.48
C LEU A 687 -12.46 1.54 21.46
N THR A 688 -12.64 2.27 22.56
CA THR A 688 -13.71 1.99 23.53
C THR A 688 -14.81 3.01 23.35
N THR A 689 -16.05 2.54 23.32
CA THR A 689 -17.23 3.41 23.28
C THR A 689 -18.14 3.04 24.42
N ASP A 690 -18.41 4.01 25.28
CA ASP A 690 -19.32 3.90 26.40
C ASP A 690 -20.52 4.82 26.10
N ALA A 691 -21.71 4.24 26.05
CA ALA A 691 -22.95 4.95 25.75
C ALA A 691 -24.00 4.69 26.83
N GLN A 692 -24.70 5.76 27.23
CA GLN A 692 -25.85 5.68 28.13
C GLN A 692 -27.03 6.41 27.48
N TYR A 693 -28.14 5.70 27.30
CA TYR A 693 -29.31 6.16 26.54
C TYR A 693 -30.56 6.29 27.43
N SER A 694 -30.45 7.12 28.48
CA SER A 694 -31.57 7.43 29.38
C SER A 694 -32.42 8.60 28.85
N ALA A 695 -32.59 9.68 29.61
CA ALA A 695 -33.30 10.89 29.16
C ALA A 695 -32.46 11.76 28.21
N SER A 696 -31.13 11.62 28.27
CA SER A 696 -30.18 12.22 27.34
C SER A 696 -29.16 11.16 26.94
N VAL A 697 -28.76 11.16 25.67
CA VAL A 697 -27.74 10.24 25.18
C VAL A 697 -26.37 10.82 25.48
N PHE A 698 -25.62 10.13 26.33
CA PHE A 698 -24.21 10.42 26.55
C PHE A 698 -23.38 9.37 25.80
N LEU A 699 -22.45 9.86 24.98
CA LEU A 699 -21.55 9.02 24.20
C LEU A 699 -20.11 9.45 24.51
N CYS A 700 -19.32 8.54 25.07
CA CYS A 700 -17.90 8.73 25.27
C CYS A 700 -17.11 7.74 24.42
N MET A 701 -16.27 8.25 23.55
CA MET A 701 -15.31 7.45 22.79
C MET A 701 -13.90 7.73 23.30
N ARG A 702 -13.12 6.66 23.51
CA ARG A 702 -11.69 6.77 23.85
C ARG A 702 -10.90 5.91 22.88
N LEU A 703 -10.02 6.58 22.13
CA LEU A 703 -9.04 5.94 21.27
C LEU A 703 -7.72 5.88 22.01
N SER A 704 -7.26 4.67 22.32
CA SER A 704 -6.01 4.43 23.02
C SER A 704 -5.06 3.57 22.20
N GLN A 705 -3.78 3.89 22.29
CA GLN A 705 -2.67 3.10 21.79
C GLN A 705 -1.90 2.55 22.99
N PRO A 706 -1.90 1.24 23.21
CA PRO A 706 -1.05 0.60 24.21
C PRO A 706 0.45 0.79 23.91
N LYS A 707 1.30 0.45 24.88
CA LYS A 707 2.76 0.48 24.68
C LYS A 707 3.16 -0.47 23.55
N THR A 708 4.02 -0.02 22.64
CA THR A 708 4.51 -0.83 21.52
C THR A 708 6.03 -0.71 21.40
N THR A 709 6.68 -1.75 20.88
CA THR A 709 8.13 -1.75 20.67
C THR A 709 8.42 -1.84 19.18
N ILE A 710 9.38 -1.03 18.73
CA ILE A 710 9.94 -1.10 17.39
C ILE A 710 11.33 -1.72 17.53
N ARG A 711 11.56 -2.84 16.84
CA ARG A 711 12.84 -3.54 16.82
C ARG A 711 13.51 -3.32 15.47
N HIS A 712 14.78 -2.96 15.50
CA HIS A 712 15.63 -2.82 14.32
C HIS A 712 16.90 -3.63 14.52
N ASN A 713 17.02 -4.71 13.75
CA ASN A 713 18.15 -5.63 13.81
C ASN A 713 18.93 -5.56 12.51
N ILE A 714 20.25 -5.53 12.60
CA ILE A 714 21.16 -5.54 11.45
C ILE A 714 22.12 -6.70 11.63
N TYR A 715 22.26 -7.53 10.61
CA TYR A 715 23.16 -8.66 10.53
C TYR A 715 24.07 -8.50 9.32
N LYS A 716 25.38 -8.58 9.53
CA LYS A 716 26.38 -8.56 8.47
C LYS A 716 27.19 -9.84 8.54
N ILE A 717 27.33 -10.52 7.40
CA ILE A 717 28.12 -11.74 7.25
C ILE A 717 29.08 -11.55 6.08
N GLU A 718 30.36 -11.79 6.29
CA GLU A 718 31.37 -11.81 5.22
C GLU A 718 32.21 -13.08 5.31
N ARG A 719 32.45 -13.70 4.17
CA ARG A 719 33.24 -14.92 4.05
C ARG A 719 34.02 -14.88 2.74
N ILE A 720 35.29 -15.26 2.81
CA ILE A 720 36.14 -15.46 1.64
C ILE A 720 36.37 -16.98 1.53
N PRO A 721 35.70 -17.68 0.59
CA PRO A 721 35.93 -19.10 0.34
C PRO A 721 37.42 -19.42 0.17
N GLY A 722 37.88 -20.51 0.78
CA GLY A 722 39.29 -20.91 0.79
C GLY A 722 40.16 -20.20 1.84
N SER A 723 39.65 -19.19 2.55
CA SER A 723 40.37 -18.52 3.64
C SER A 723 39.75 -18.78 5.02
N LYS A 724 40.50 -18.45 6.08
CA LYS A 724 40.00 -18.41 7.45
C LYS A 724 39.16 -17.15 7.75
N HIS A 725 39.07 -16.20 6.82
CA HIS A 725 38.36 -14.95 7.02
C HIS A 725 36.84 -15.17 7.07
N LYS A 726 36.26 -14.95 8.26
CA LYS A 726 34.83 -14.96 8.52
C LYS A 726 34.50 -13.80 9.44
N LEU A 727 33.64 -12.89 9.00
CA LEU A 727 33.11 -11.80 9.82
C LEU A 727 31.62 -12.01 10.05
N ARG A 728 31.20 -11.90 11.31
CA ARG A 728 29.79 -11.80 11.67
C ARG A 728 29.61 -10.62 12.61
N LYS A 729 28.83 -9.62 12.21
CA LYS A 729 28.46 -8.48 13.05
C LYS A 729 26.95 -8.44 13.22
N THR A 730 26.51 -8.06 14.41
CA THR A 730 25.09 -7.92 14.73
C THR A 730 24.89 -6.66 15.54
N ARG A 731 23.89 -5.87 15.17
CA ARG A 731 23.44 -4.71 15.94
C ARG A 731 21.94 -4.84 16.15
N ARG A 732 21.49 -4.70 17.39
CA ARG A 732 20.07 -4.72 17.76
C ARG A 732 19.73 -3.40 18.43
N THR A 733 18.66 -2.77 17.96
CA THR A 733 18.16 -1.52 18.51
C THR A 733 16.68 -1.72 18.81
N GLU A 734 16.26 -1.38 20.01
CA GLU A 734 14.86 -1.40 20.41
C GLU A 734 14.44 0.02 20.77
N LEU A 735 13.30 0.46 20.25
CA LEU A 735 12.68 1.73 20.56
C LEU A 735 11.32 1.47 21.19
N LEU A 736 11.13 1.96 22.41
CA LEU A 736 9.86 1.87 23.13
C LEU A 736 8.97 3.06 22.77
N LEU A 737 7.76 2.78 22.31
CA LEU A 737 6.70 3.77 22.16
C LEU A 737 5.76 3.68 23.38
N PRO A 738 5.60 4.77 24.14
CA PRO A 738 4.75 4.78 25.33
C PRO A 738 3.27 4.67 24.94
N ALA A 739 2.45 4.20 25.88
CA ALA A 739 1.00 4.19 25.72
C ALA A 739 0.46 5.63 25.66
N LYS A 740 -0.57 5.85 24.83
CA LYS A 740 -1.19 7.17 24.60
C LYS A 740 -2.70 7.04 24.50
N SER A 741 -3.41 8.08 24.92
CA SER A 741 -4.83 8.29 24.60
C SER A 741 -4.94 9.52 23.70
N TYR A 742 -5.79 9.46 22.68
CA TYR A 742 -5.94 10.53 21.71
C TYR A 742 -7.12 11.43 22.07
N PHE A 743 -6.87 12.74 22.09
CA PHE A 743 -7.92 13.74 22.17
C PHE A 743 -8.72 13.74 20.86
N LEU A 744 -10.00 13.38 20.92
CA LEU A 744 -10.90 13.36 19.76
C LEU A 744 -11.40 14.77 19.46
N ASP A 745 -12.32 15.28 20.27
CA ASP A 745 -12.79 16.67 20.24
C ASP A 745 -13.25 17.13 21.64
N MET A 746 -13.54 18.42 21.76
CA MET A 746 -13.95 19.02 23.04
C MET A 746 -15.26 18.42 23.54
N LYS A 747 -16.25 18.24 22.65
CA LYS A 747 -17.57 17.74 23.04
C LYS A 747 -17.52 16.27 23.47
N ASN A 748 -16.74 15.41 22.81
CA ASN A 748 -16.51 14.05 23.31
C ASN A 748 -15.85 14.07 24.70
N ASN A 749 -14.89 14.98 24.94
CA ASN A 749 -14.25 15.09 26.25
C ASN A 749 -15.24 15.53 27.35
N GLU A 750 -16.14 16.47 27.04
CA GLU A 750 -17.23 16.86 27.94
C GLU A 750 -18.18 15.69 28.24
N MET A 751 -18.57 14.92 27.21
CA MET A 751 -19.43 13.73 27.39
C MET A 751 -18.75 12.64 28.20
N CYS A 752 -17.46 12.39 27.94
CA CYS A 752 -16.64 11.47 28.74
C CYS A 752 -16.53 11.91 30.19
N SER A 753 -16.31 13.21 30.44
CA SER A 753 -16.22 13.75 31.80
C SER A 753 -17.52 13.53 32.57
N LYS A 754 -18.68 13.76 31.93
CA LYS A 754 -20.00 13.50 32.54
C LYS A 754 -20.22 12.01 32.86
N LEU A 755 -19.83 11.12 31.95
CA LEU A 755 -19.95 9.67 32.18
C LEU A 755 -19.03 9.15 33.28
N ILE A 756 -17.85 9.77 33.46
CA ILE A 756 -16.91 9.41 34.54
C ILE A 756 -17.39 9.96 35.89
N GLN A 757 -18.03 11.14 35.93
CA GLN A 757 -18.54 11.72 37.18
C GLN A 757 -19.80 11.03 37.72
N HIS A 758 -20.54 10.31 36.88
CA HIS A 758 -21.77 9.60 37.23
C HIS A 758 -21.57 8.10 37.56
N ASN A 759 -20.35 7.58 37.42
CA ASN A 759 -19.94 6.28 37.95
C ASN A 759 -19.06 6.50 39.18
#